data_AF-A0A8J9WCR1-F1
#
_entry.id   AF-A0A8J9WCR1-F1
#
_cell.length_a   1.000
_cell.length_b   1.000
_cell.length_c   1.000
_cell.angle_alpha   90.00
_cell.angle_beta   90.00
_cell.angle_gamma   90.00
#
_symmetry.space_group_name_H-M   'P 1'
#
loop_
_entity.id
_entity.type
_entity.pdbx_description
1 polymer ?
#
loop_
_entity_poly.entity_id
_entity_poly.type
_entity_poly.pdbx_seq_one_letter_code
_entity_poly.pdbx_strand_id
1 'polypeptide(L)'
;MRLVSTDASQYFMIVHPGKYSKIYTPTNTAVIITGVWVFSIACSLPPLFGWARYSFMADQSFCFCSWAEHPGYTVFMFTMGFCLPSTAMTFCYVGIWRRYKENRRKLVGSPTRHKRPQSLETTMSKNLDKSVTSLTVTPKSTSRVSITASQQSNGTKKPPKGTQIVVTFTKHESAKRPKTCREPGAATIEDTDTSLEGNYNDMSKNRQPDVCGEESSVDRKDCGDRRAKSQEIENEMSALNESKSSRPKRNHGAVAFDCDLTIMDSPKDDEVSADGENSEITLNSIKKTSCNKQRKRLRHRMRKKQRKEEAALTRSLLVVILAFVVCWSPYAVTTMGQVIGNMHVPRVVKVVSLVLGYFNSCCNPLVYGLMNKRFQDGFAKLFHLNCALNRCQRNRWPHEVGMTFIIINMAAPVDVPSPYRGVSAPYRTILGIDLGTTSVKVSLVDMDSSTTIFSTSQETGATVGFPTDPRGDEQDVAKILTCVQDCVEKIPEELVAGVTRIGVTGQMHGVMLWRAREGWRYSPMSHRFETGKVSHLYTWQDGRCTPEFLQTIPSPRAHLPVATGNGCATLLWLARHMPEALEGFDRAGTVMDYLVAMLCGMELPVMSIQNAASWGYFDCGSRLWNREILEEAGFPCDVLPRVLDPGEVAGTLRQPWCCVPPRIDVGVALGDLQCSVLPSLVQRGDAVLNIGTSAQLAFQMTGGFLPPPADPSSPVQYYPYFSGQYLAVAAALTGGNALACFVKMIQSWLQDLGIPSIQEDLLYERLLASAQTSGDTPLTIVPTIFGERHIPDQRASVSNVTIDRLSVGQVTRSLCKGIADNLHTMMPREFLTECGVQRIVGTGSALTRNGILQEELERAYDIPLVYTKTTCGDAAYGAAFAMLLEMQKR
;
A
#
# COMPACT_ATOMS: atom_id res chain seq x y z
N MET A 1 23.43 -18.59 10.56
CA MET A 1 22.85 -19.27 11.74
C MET A 1 21.36 -19.63 11.64
N ARG A 2 20.42 -18.72 11.28
CA ARG A 2 18.95 -18.97 11.25
C ARG A 2 18.50 -20.38 10.78
N LEU A 3 19.01 -20.87 9.64
CA LEU A 3 18.70 -22.22 9.12
C LEU A 3 19.08 -23.35 10.10
N VAL A 4 20.23 -23.27 10.77
CA VAL A 4 20.69 -24.25 11.76
C VAL A 4 19.74 -24.31 12.95
N SER A 5 19.21 -23.17 13.41
CA SER A 5 18.22 -23.09 14.48
C SER A 5 16.88 -23.72 14.07
N THR A 6 16.47 -23.54 12.82
CA THR A 6 15.27 -24.16 12.23
C THR A 6 15.42 -25.68 12.05
N ASP A 7 16.61 -26.17 11.69
CA ASP A 7 16.91 -27.60 11.61
C ASP A 7 17.03 -28.24 13.00
N ALA A 8 17.63 -27.54 13.97
CA ALA A 8 17.74 -27.99 15.36
C ALA A 8 16.39 -28.11 16.04
N SER A 9 15.47 -27.15 15.85
CA SER A 9 14.12 -27.24 16.42
C SER A 9 13.33 -28.42 15.85
N GLN A 10 13.43 -28.67 14.54
CA GLN A 10 12.84 -29.84 13.91
C GLN A 10 13.52 -31.16 14.33
N TYR A 11 14.84 -31.17 14.54
CA TYR A 11 15.57 -32.30 15.12
C TYR A 11 15.02 -32.66 16.51
N PHE A 12 14.91 -31.69 17.42
CA PHE A 12 14.36 -31.96 18.75
C PHE A 12 12.90 -32.40 18.69
N MET A 13 12.07 -31.79 17.84
CA MET A 13 10.67 -32.19 17.64
C MET A 13 10.53 -33.65 17.17
N ILE A 14 11.34 -34.10 16.21
CA ILE A 14 11.23 -35.42 15.58
C ILE A 14 11.98 -36.51 16.37
N VAL A 15 13.16 -36.21 16.91
CA VAL A 15 14.05 -37.18 17.56
C VAL A 15 13.85 -37.23 19.08
N HIS A 16 13.49 -36.12 19.72
CA HIS A 16 13.30 -36.04 21.18
C HIS A 16 12.05 -35.23 21.59
N PRO A 17 10.82 -35.60 21.14
CA PRO A 17 9.60 -34.81 21.37
C PRO A 17 9.33 -34.51 22.86
N GLY A 18 9.63 -35.44 23.77
CA GLY A 18 9.50 -35.21 25.23
C GLY A 18 10.56 -34.29 25.85
N LYS A 19 11.61 -33.92 25.09
CA LYS A 19 12.51 -32.80 25.41
C LYS A 19 12.10 -31.52 24.67
N TYR A 20 11.57 -31.63 23.45
CA TYR A 20 11.15 -30.48 22.64
C TYR A 20 10.20 -29.53 23.40
N SER A 21 9.14 -30.07 24.03
CA SER A 21 8.18 -29.26 24.80
C SER A 21 8.75 -28.64 26.09
N LYS A 22 9.95 -29.06 26.54
CA LYS A 22 10.67 -28.45 27.68
C LYS A 22 11.75 -27.46 27.23
N ILE A 23 12.30 -27.66 26.04
CA ILE A 23 13.35 -26.80 25.45
C ILE A 23 12.71 -25.59 24.76
N TYR A 24 11.68 -25.79 23.95
CA TYR A 24 11.03 -24.75 23.13
C TYR A 24 9.75 -24.23 23.81
N THR A 25 9.91 -23.63 24.99
CA THR A 25 8.90 -22.75 25.60
C THR A 25 8.97 -21.35 24.96
N PRO A 26 7.98 -20.46 25.12
CA PRO A 26 8.06 -19.09 24.60
C PRO A 26 9.31 -18.34 25.09
N THR A 27 9.56 -18.37 26.40
CA THR A 27 10.72 -17.74 27.05
C THR A 27 12.04 -18.28 26.51
N ASN A 28 12.20 -19.61 26.43
CA ASN A 28 13.42 -20.22 25.92
C ASN A 28 13.61 -19.96 24.42
N THR A 29 12.52 -19.88 23.66
CA THR A 29 12.56 -19.57 22.23
C THR A 29 13.01 -18.13 21.99
N ALA A 30 12.55 -17.18 22.82
CA ALA A 30 13.08 -15.81 22.83
C ALA A 30 14.58 -15.79 23.16
N VAL A 31 15.03 -16.50 24.20
CA VAL A 31 16.46 -16.63 24.55
C VAL A 31 17.29 -17.23 23.40
N ILE A 32 16.77 -18.26 22.72
CA ILE A 32 17.42 -18.86 21.53
C ILE A 32 17.51 -17.84 20.38
N ILE A 33 16.47 -17.07 20.11
CA ILE A 33 16.46 -16.03 19.07
C ILE A 33 17.47 -14.93 19.41
N THR A 34 17.45 -14.39 20.63
CA THR A 34 18.40 -13.38 21.10
C THR A 34 19.84 -13.90 21.04
N GLY A 35 20.09 -15.15 21.43
CA GLY A 35 21.41 -15.79 21.29
C GLY A 35 21.90 -15.89 19.85
N VAL A 36 21.00 -16.16 18.89
CA VAL A 36 21.33 -16.16 17.45
C VAL A 36 21.66 -14.77 16.93
N TRP A 37 20.95 -13.72 17.38
CA TRP A 37 21.29 -12.33 17.05
C TRP A 37 22.64 -11.91 17.64
N VAL A 38 22.85 -12.11 18.95
CA VAL A 38 24.10 -11.79 19.66
C VAL A 38 25.29 -12.51 19.02
N PHE A 39 25.16 -13.80 18.68
CA PHE A 39 26.22 -14.54 17.98
C PHE A 39 26.50 -13.99 16.58
N SER A 40 25.45 -13.62 15.83
CA SER A 40 25.60 -13.09 14.47
C SER A 40 26.27 -11.70 14.47
N ILE A 41 25.95 -10.86 15.46
CA ILE A 41 26.64 -9.60 15.73
C ILE A 41 28.11 -9.88 16.10
N ALA A 42 28.37 -10.77 17.06
CA ALA A 42 29.72 -11.10 17.51
C ALA A 42 30.65 -11.63 16.39
N CYS A 43 30.13 -12.36 15.40
CA CYS A 43 30.90 -12.77 14.22
C CYS A 43 31.14 -11.63 13.20
N SER A 44 30.33 -10.59 13.23
CA SER A 44 30.38 -9.45 12.29
C SER A 44 31.20 -8.27 12.82
N LEU A 45 31.45 -8.22 14.14
CA LEU A 45 32.23 -7.18 14.82
C LEU A 45 33.76 -7.18 14.59
N PRO A 46 34.49 -8.30 14.32
CA PRO A 46 35.97 -8.29 14.31
C PRO A 46 36.64 -7.24 13.41
N PRO A 47 36.10 -6.89 12.21
CA PRO A 47 36.66 -5.82 11.39
C PRO A 47 36.66 -4.43 12.05
N LEU A 48 35.73 -4.17 12.98
CA LEU A 48 35.70 -2.91 13.75
C LEU A 48 36.81 -2.84 14.82
N PHE A 49 37.34 -4.01 15.22
CA PHE A 49 38.50 -4.14 16.11
C PHE A 49 39.82 -4.34 15.34
N GLY A 50 39.84 -4.01 14.05
CA GLY A 50 41.02 -4.09 13.18
C GLY A 50 41.36 -5.49 12.66
N TRP A 51 40.57 -6.52 12.97
CA TRP A 51 40.75 -7.86 12.41
C TRP A 51 39.95 -7.99 11.11
N ALA A 52 40.64 -7.70 10.00
CA ALA A 52 40.10 -7.39 8.67
C ALA A 52 39.57 -5.94 8.52
N ARG A 53 39.48 -5.51 7.26
CA ARG A 53 39.05 -4.16 6.85
C ARG A 53 38.00 -4.28 5.75
N TYR A 54 37.02 -3.38 5.74
CA TYR A 54 36.12 -3.21 4.61
C TYR A 54 36.83 -2.46 3.48
N SER A 55 36.76 -2.99 2.27
CA SER A 55 37.36 -2.45 1.05
C SER A 55 36.40 -2.62 -0.13
N PHE A 56 36.58 -1.83 -1.20
CA PHE A 56 35.82 -2.03 -2.42
C PHE A 56 36.43 -3.16 -3.25
N MET A 57 35.73 -4.30 -3.31
CA MET A 57 36.12 -5.48 -4.10
C MET A 57 35.85 -5.19 -5.57
N ALA A 58 36.76 -4.48 -6.27
CA ALA A 58 36.52 -4.01 -7.64
C ALA A 58 36.19 -5.12 -8.66
N ASP A 59 36.67 -6.35 -8.42
CA ASP A 59 36.36 -7.53 -9.22
C ASP A 59 34.93 -8.06 -8.99
N GLN A 60 34.38 -7.94 -7.79
CA GLN A 60 33.02 -8.35 -7.46
C GLN A 60 32.00 -7.19 -7.44
N SER A 61 32.49 -5.94 -7.44
CA SER A 61 31.76 -4.67 -7.54
C SER A 61 30.85 -4.31 -6.34
N PHE A 62 31.29 -4.59 -5.12
CA PHE A 62 30.69 -4.09 -3.87
C PHE A 62 31.74 -3.93 -2.75
N CYS A 63 31.37 -3.23 -1.67
CA CYS A 63 32.21 -3.11 -0.47
C CYS A 63 32.06 -4.34 0.44
N PHE A 64 33.18 -4.97 0.80
CA PHE A 64 33.20 -6.11 1.73
C PHE A 64 34.51 -6.20 2.51
N CYS A 65 34.56 -7.08 3.52
CA CYS A 65 35.82 -7.45 4.17
C CYS A 65 36.84 -7.97 3.16
N SER A 66 38.05 -7.41 3.13
CA SER A 66 39.12 -7.85 2.23
C SER A 66 39.58 -9.27 2.57
N TRP A 67 39.12 -10.23 1.76
CA TRP A 67 39.39 -11.66 1.97
C TRP A 67 40.87 -12.03 1.81
N ALA A 68 41.63 -11.23 1.05
CA ALA A 68 43.04 -11.49 0.72
C ALA A 68 44.01 -10.92 1.75
N GLU A 69 43.74 -9.74 2.32
CA GLU A 69 44.61 -9.09 3.30
C GLU A 69 44.67 -9.83 4.65
N HIS A 70 43.59 -10.52 5.04
CA HIS A 70 43.50 -11.18 6.34
C HIS A 70 43.04 -12.65 6.26
N PRO A 71 43.91 -13.58 5.78
CA PRO A 71 43.60 -15.02 5.66
C PRO A 71 42.96 -15.64 6.91
N GLY A 72 43.42 -15.26 8.12
CA GLY A 72 42.87 -15.77 9.38
C GLY A 72 41.40 -15.38 9.61
N TYR A 73 40.99 -14.16 9.22
CA TYR A 73 39.58 -13.76 9.30
C TYR A 73 38.74 -14.48 8.24
N THR A 74 39.29 -14.66 7.03
CA THR A 74 38.63 -15.42 5.96
C THR A 74 38.39 -16.88 6.35
N VAL A 75 39.35 -17.53 7.00
CA VAL A 75 39.21 -18.90 7.56
C VAL A 75 38.22 -18.93 8.73
N PHE A 76 38.21 -17.93 9.62
CA PHE A 76 37.21 -17.81 10.69
C PHE A 76 35.79 -17.69 10.14
N MET A 77 35.55 -16.77 9.21
CA MET A 77 34.23 -16.56 8.58
C MET A 77 33.78 -17.75 7.76
N PHE A 78 34.69 -18.45 7.07
CA PHE A 78 34.37 -19.71 6.40
C PHE A 78 33.97 -20.80 7.42
N THR A 79 34.70 -20.90 8.53
CA THR A 79 34.43 -21.90 9.58
C THR A 79 33.07 -21.66 10.24
N MET A 80 32.75 -20.42 10.61
CA MET A 80 31.49 -20.06 11.27
C MET A 80 30.30 -19.93 10.30
N GLY A 81 30.54 -19.52 9.06
CA GLY A 81 29.52 -19.29 8.03
C GLY A 81 29.13 -20.53 7.22
N PHE A 82 30.08 -21.45 6.99
CA PHE A 82 29.87 -22.64 6.15
C PHE A 82 30.13 -23.95 6.88
N CYS A 83 31.31 -24.16 7.49
CA CYS A 83 31.69 -25.46 8.04
C CYS A 83 30.83 -25.88 9.24
N LEU A 84 30.71 -25.01 10.25
CA LEU A 84 29.94 -25.28 11.46
C LEU A 84 28.43 -25.43 11.14
N PRO A 85 27.78 -24.55 10.35
CA PRO A 85 26.42 -24.75 9.87
C PRO A 85 26.22 -26.07 9.11
N SER A 86 27.08 -26.38 8.13
CA SER A 86 26.98 -27.63 7.35
C SER A 86 27.10 -28.86 8.24
N THR A 87 28.01 -28.84 9.22
CA THR A 87 28.22 -29.94 10.17
C THR A 87 27.03 -30.11 11.11
N ALA A 88 26.49 -29.01 11.65
CA ALA A 88 25.34 -29.02 12.54
C ALA A 88 24.05 -29.50 11.84
N MET A 89 23.78 -28.99 10.63
CA MET A 89 22.64 -29.42 9.80
C MET A 89 22.78 -30.89 9.39
N THR A 90 23.98 -31.33 9.00
CA THR A 90 24.27 -32.74 8.70
C THR A 90 24.07 -33.65 9.92
N PHE A 91 24.53 -33.25 11.11
CA PHE A 91 24.31 -34.01 12.34
C PHE A 91 22.81 -34.15 12.66
N CYS A 92 22.07 -33.04 12.62
CA CYS A 92 20.62 -33.02 12.84
C CYS A 92 19.90 -33.95 11.83
N TYR A 93 20.23 -33.83 10.54
CA TYR A 93 19.63 -34.67 9.51
C TYR A 93 19.98 -36.16 9.65
N VAL A 94 21.24 -36.50 9.94
CA VAL A 94 21.67 -37.89 10.19
C VAL A 94 20.91 -38.49 11.38
N GLY A 95 20.66 -37.72 12.44
CA GLY A 95 19.84 -38.16 13.58
C GLY A 95 18.36 -38.35 13.22
N ILE A 96 17.75 -37.41 12.50
CA ILE A 96 16.38 -37.54 11.96
C ILE A 96 16.26 -38.78 11.08
N TRP A 97 17.20 -38.98 10.14
CA TRP A 97 17.22 -40.11 9.22
C TRP A 97 17.43 -41.45 9.92
N ARG A 98 18.30 -41.52 10.94
CA ARG A 98 18.47 -42.71 11.79
C ARG A 98 17.15 -43.08 12.47
N ARG A 99 16.49 -42.13 13.15
CA ARG A 99 15.18 -42.35 13.79
C ARG A 99 14.09 -42.75 12.78
N TYR A 100 14.05 -42.12 11.61
CA TYR A 100 13.13 -42.48 10.53
C TYR A 100 13.36 -43.92 10.03
N LYS A 101 14.63 -44.31 9.85
CA LYS A 101 15.04 -45.66 9.43
C LYS A 101 14.74 -46.72 10.50
N GLU A 102 14.91 -46.41 11.78
CA GLU A 102 14.47 -47.26 12.90
C GLU A 102 12.96 -47.45 12.93
N ASN A 103 12.19 -46.36 12.83
CA ASN A 103 10.73 -46.41 12.80
C ASN A 103 10.21 -47.17 11.56
N ARG A 104 10.90 -47.09 10.42
CA ARG A 104 10.64 -47.91 9.23
C ARG A 104 11.00 -49.39 9.45
N ARG A 105 12.13 -49.71 10.09
CA ARG A 105 12.51 -51.10 10.45
C ARG A 105 11.47 -51.75 11.38
N LYS A 106 11.00 -51.02 12.39
CA LYS A 106 9.90 -51.44 13.30
C LYS A 106 8.54 -51.66 12.61
N LEU A 107 8.40 -51.33 11.32
CA LEU A 107 7.21 -51.60 10.50
C LEU A 107 7.38 -52.75 9.50
N VAL A 108 8.61 -53.21 9.26
CA VAL A 108 8.89 -54.37 8.39
C VAL A 108 9.14 -55.63 9.22
N GLY A 109 9.74 -55.49 10.42
CA GLY A 109 10.03 -56.59 11.35
C GLY A 109 8.83 -57.15 12.12
N SER A 110 7.65 -57.29 11.49
CA SER A 110 6.49 -57.95 12.13
C SER A 110 5.64 -58.74 11.12
N PRO A 111 6.09 -59.96 10.75
CA PRO A 111 5.29 -60.88 9.95
C PRO A 111 4.24 -61.58 10.84
N THR A 112 3.12 -60.92 11.14
CA THR A 112 1.98 -61.59 11.81
C THR A 112 1.29 -62.55 10.85
N ARG A 113 1.86 -63.75 10.73
CA ARG A 113 1.37 -64.91 9.99
C ARG A 113 -0.06 -65.23 10.43
N HIS A 114 -1.03 -65.01 9.54
CA HIS A 114 -2.39 -65.49 9.75
C HIS A 114 -2.37 -67.02 9.86
N LYS A 115 -2.81 -67.57 10.99
CA LYS A 115 -3.45 -68.89 11.03
C LYS A 115 -4.95 -68.71 10.91
N ARG A 116 -5.59 -69.42 9.99
CA ARG A 116 -7.02 -69.78 10.09
C ARG A 116 -7.16 -70.87 11.16
N PRO A 117 -8.33 -71.04 11.78
CA PRO A 117 -8.66 -72.31 12.40
C PRO A 117 -8.75 -73.39 11.30
N GLN A 118 -8.22 -74.56 11.57
CA GLN A 118 -8.53 -75.79 10.86
C GLN A 118 -8.61 -76.92 11.89
N SER A 119 -9.18 -78.04 11.47
CA SER A 119 -9.79 -79.08 12.31
C SER A 119 -8.80 -79.97 13.09
N LEU A 120 -9.39 -80.98 13.73
CA LEU A 120 -8.76 -82.11 14.44
C LEU A 120 -7.55 -82.73 13.72
N GLU A 121 -6.89 -83.61 14.48
CA GLU A 121 -5.85 -84.57 14.08
C GLU A 121 -4.41 -84.03 13.99
N THR A 122 -3.35 -84.82 14.21
CA THR A 122 -3.15 -86.05 15.03
C THR A 122 -1.62 -86.27 15.13
N THR A 123 -1.08 -86.37 16.35
CA THR A 123 0.09 -87.19 16.74
C THR A 123 1.49 -86.98 16.09
N MET A 124 2.49 -86.89 17.00
CA MET A 124 3.92 -87.28 16.87
C MET A 124 4.98 -86.46 16.11
N SER A 125 6.20 -86.70 16.63
CA SER A 125 7.53 -86.63 16.02
C SER A 125 8.05 -85.26 15.56
N LYS A 126 9.11 -84.73 16.19
CA LYS A 126 10.51 -85.23 16.33
C LYS A 126 11.31 -85.04 15.03
N ASN A 127 12.52 -84.50 15.22
CA ASN A 127 13.72 -84.77 14.40
C ASN A 127 13.68 -84.20 12.95
N LEU A 128 14.81 -83.91 12.30
CA LEU A 128 16.20 -83.76 12.74
C LEU A 128 16.91 -82.77 11.78
N ASP A 129 18.12 -82.32 12.15
CA ASP A 129 19.23 -82.03 11.22
C ASP A 129 19.09 -80.94 10.14
N LYS A 130 20.17 -80.51 9.47
CA LYS A 130 21.56 -80.16 9.87
C LYS A 130 22.15 -79.36 8.67
N SER A 131 23.25 -78.66 8.93
CA SER A 131 24.40 -78.40 8.03
C SER A 131 24.26 -78.50 6.50
N VAL A 132 24.81 -77.51 5.78
CA VAL A 132 26.15 -77.61 5.12
C VAL A 132 26.53 -76.22 4.52
N THR A 133 27.82 -76.01 4.24
CA THR A 133 28.48 -74.72 3.95
C THR A 133 29.21 -74.76 2.58
N SER A 134 29.86 -73.65 2.17
CA SER A 134 31.03 -73.57 1.24
C SER A 134 30.76 -73.50 -0.30
N LEU A 135 31.61 -72.95 -1.20
CA LEU A 135 32.85 -72.11 -1.09
C LEU A 135 33.29 -71.43 -2.44
N THR A 136 33.88 -70.21 -2.40
CA THR A 136 34.84 -69.54 -3.38
C THR A 136 34.50 -69.42 -4.91
N VAL A 137 35.17 -68.67 -5.84
CA VAL A 137 36.56 -68.15 -6.10
C VAL A 137 36.53 -66.83 -6.96
N THR A 138 37.61 -66.03 -7.07
CA THR A 138 37.89 -64.99 -8.14
C THR A 138 39.42 -64.80 -8.40
N PRO A 139 39.95 -64.30 -9.56
CA PRO A 139 40.44 -62.89 -9.67
C PRO A 139 40.70 -62.21 -11.07
N LYS A 140 40.73 -60.85 -11.07
CA LYS A 140 41.60 -59.82 -11.76
C LYS A 140 42.14 -59.85 -13.24
N SER A 141 41.77 -58.78 -14.00
CA SER A 141 42.58 -57.87 -14.90
C SER A 141 43.25 -58.36 -16.24
N THR A 142 43.73 -57.56 -17.23
CA THR A 142 44.09 -56.10 -17.37
C THR A 142 44.19 -55.56 -18.86
N SER A 143 44.06 -54.22 -19.08
CA SER A 143 44.79 -53.31 -20.04
C SER A 143 44.60 -53.19 -21.60
N ARG A 144 44.29 -51.93 -22.06
CA ARG A 144 44.86 -51.08 -23.19
C ARG A 144 44.83 -51.52 -24.70
N VAL A 145 45.04 -50.69 -25.76
CA VAL A 145 44.76 -49.25 -26.19
C VAL A 145 45.17 -49.08 -27.71
N SER A 146 44.51 -48.23 -28.52
CA SER A 146 44.99 -47.68 -29.85
C SER A 146 44.12 -46.49 -30.37
N ILE A 147 44.54 -45.78 -31.44
CA ILE A 147 43.97 -44.51 -32.02
C ILE A 147 44.20 -44.45 -33.58
N THR A 148 43.79 -43.48 -34.44
CA THR A 148 43.55 -42.01 -34.29
C THR A 148 42.39 -41.39 -35.13
N ALA A 149 42.62 -40.76 -36.31
CA ALA A 149 41.69 -39.84 -37.03
C ALA A 149 42.00 -39.78 -38.58
N SER A 150 41.33 -39.06 -39.50
CA SER A 150 40.40 -37.88 -39.45
C SER A 150 39.61 -37.65 -40.78
N GLN A 151 38.49 -36.88 -40.76
CA GLN A 151 38.01 -35.85 -41.74
C GLN A 151 36.53 -35.38 -41.45
N GLN A 152 35.91 -34.46 -42.23
CA GLN A 152 34.95 -33.43 -41.72
C GLN A 152 33.56 -33.26 -42.43
N SER A 153 32.59 -32.63 -41.72
CA SER A 153 31.60 -31.59 -42.16
C SER A 153 30.12 -31.87 -42.57
N ASN A 154 29.18 -31.47 -41.69
CA ASN A 154 27.86 -30.74 -41.81
C ASN A 154 26.80 -30.91 -42.95
N GLY A 155 25.49 -30.87 -42.57
CA GLY A 155 24.30 -30.63 -43.47
C GLY A 155 22.91 -30.79 -42.77
N THR A 156 21.79 -30.19 -43.29
CA THR A 156 20.45 -30.06 -42.60
C THR A 156 19.20 -30.48 -43.43
N LYS A 157 17.99 -30.69 -42.82
CA LYS A 157 16.72 -31.17 -43.47
C LYS A 157 15.37 -30.88 -42.75
N LYS A 158 14.25 -30.68 -43.50
CA LYS A 158 12.80 -31.00 -43.24
C LYS A 158 11.86 -30.35 -44.31
N PRO A 159 10.50 -30.54 -44.40
CA PRO A 159 9.54 -31.51 -43.83
C PRO A 159 8.67 -32.25 -44.92
N PRO A 160 7.56 -32.96 -44.58
CA PRO A 160 6.20 -32.41 -44.75
C PRO A 160 5.17 -32.77 -43.63
N LYS A 161 3.86 -32.48 -43.83
CA LYS A 161 2.74 -32.58 -42.84
C LYS A 161 1.93 -33.90 -42.96
N GLY A 162 1.20 -34.37 -41.95
CA GLY A 162 1.11 -33.92 -40.54
C GLY A 162 -0.15 -34.41 -39.81
N THR A 163 -0.20 -34.25 -38.48
CA THR A 163 -1.38 -34.12 -37.58
C THR A 163 -0.87 -33.96 -36.15
N GLN A 164 -0.97 -32.76 -35.51
CA GLN A 164 -0.72 -32.63 -34.07
C GLN A 164 -1.12 -31.28 -33.42
N ILE A 165 -1.18 -31.35 -32.09
CA ILE A 165 -1.21 -30.35 -31.00
C ILE A 165 -0.59 -28.97 -31.32
N VAL A 166 -1.13 -27.91 -30.70
CA VAL A 166 -0.55 -26.55 -30.67
C VAL A 166 -0.24 -26.09 -29.24
N VAL A 167 1.06 -25.88 -28.96
CA VAL A 167 1.61 -24.68 -28.30
C VAL A 167 2.94 -24.38 -29.03
N THR A 168 3.22 -23.11 -29.35
CA THR A 168 4.16 -22.66 -30.42
C THR A 168 5.05 -21.49 -29.95
N PHE A 169 6.06 -20.95 -30.66
CA PHE A 169 6.35 -20.86 -32.11
C PHE A 169 7.88 -20.87 -32.43
N THR A 170 8.24 -20.92 -33.72
CA THR A 170 9.50 -20.35 -34.27
C THR A 170 9.35 -20.06 -35.78
N LYS A 171 10.21 -19.18 -36.35
CA LYS A 171 10.15 -18.62 -37.74
C LYS A 171 10.76 -19.60 -38.79
N HIS A 172 10.85 -19.38 -40.12
CA HIS A 172 10.84 -18.18 -41.00
C HIS A 172 10.25 -18.47 -42.41
N GLU A 173 10.05 -17.40 -43.19
CA GLU A 173 10.16 -17.14 -44.66
C GLU A 173 10.59 -18.25 -45.67
N SER A 174 10.33 -18.19 -46.99
CA SER A 174 9.54 -17.24 -47.83
C SER A 174 9.20 -17.78 -49.25
N ALA A 175 8.18 -17.18 -49.88
CA ALA A 175 7.92 -17.00 -51.33
C ALA A 175 7.92 -18.18 -52.35
N LYS A 176 6.82 -18.31 -53.10
CA LYS A 176 6.78 -17.80 -54.51
C LYS A 176 5.36 -17.62 -55.11
N ARG A 177 5.28 -16.58 -55.94
CA ARG A 177 4.22 -16.15 -56.89
C ARG A 177 3.99 -17.20 -58.01
N PRO A 178 2.93 -17.15 -58.89
CA PRO A 178 2.58 -15.92 -59.62
C PRO A 178 1.14 -15.69 -60.19
N LYS A 179 0.98 -14.45 -60.72
CA LYS A 179 0.02 -13.98 -61.75
C LYS A 179 -1.47 -13.86 -61.33
N THR A 180 -2.24 -12.85 -61.79
CA THR A 180 -1.99 -11.76 -62.79
C THR A 180 -2.65 -10.43 -62.40
N CYS A 181 -1.90 -9.32 -62.58
CA CYS A 181 -2.33 -7.98 -63.07
C CYS A 181 -3.39 -7.16 -62.27
N ARG A 182 -3.34 -5.81 -62.24
CA ARG A 182 -2.46 -4.84 -62.94
C ARG A 182 -2.27 -3.55 -62.11
N GLU A 183 -1.04 -3.07 -62.03
CA GLU A 183 -0.63 -1.67 -61.76
C GLU A 183 -0.70 -0.85 -63.08
N PRO A 184 -0.37 0.47 -63.18
CA PRO A 184 0.26 1.40 -62.22
C PRO A 184 -0.56 2.72 -62.03
N GLY A 185 -0.09 3.83 -61.45
CA GLY A 185 1.27 4.23 -61.02
C GLY A 185 1.29 5.54 -60.21
N ALA A 186 2.45 6.20 -60.11
CA ALA A 186 2.68 7.38 -59.26
C ALA A 186 3.08 8.64 -60.03
N ALA A 187 2.61 9.79 -59.53
CA ALA A 187 3.07 11.18 -59.71
C ALA A 187 2.48 11.96 -58.49
N THR A 188 3.13 12.88 -57.75
CA THR A 188 3.91 14.10 -58.07
C THR A 188 3.12 15.20 -58.79
N ILE A 189 3.39 16.45 -58.39
CA ILE A 189 3.07 17.75 -59.01
C ILE A 189 1.99 18.60 -58.28
N GLU A 190 2.50 19.70 -57.71
CA GLU A 190 2.00 21.10 -57.62
C GLU A 190 0.58 21.45 -57.13
N ASP A 191 0.56 22.41 -56.19
CA ASP A 191 -0.13 23.70 -56.21
C ASP A 191 -1.43 23.87 -57.01
N THR A 192 -2.44 24.48 -56.37
CA THR A 192 -2.85 25.83 -56.79
C THR A 192 -3.68 26.54 -55.72
N ASP A 193 -3.51 27.86 -55.62
CA ASP A 193 -4.44 28.73 -54.92
C ASP A 193 -5.83 28.70 -55.58
N THR A 194 -6.88 28.99 -54.80
CA THR A 194 -7.83 30.01 -55.24
C THR A 194 -8.51 30.67 -54.05
N SER A 195 -8.14 31.93 -53.80
CA SER A 195 -8.97 32.89 -53.08
C SER A 195 -10.15 33.33 -53.95
N LEU A 196 -11.23 33.79 -53.29
CA LEU A 196 -12.26 34.74 -53.74
C LEU A 196 -13.25 34.81 -52.57
N GLU A 197 -13.09 35.75 -51.63
CA GLU A 197 -13.70 37.09 -51.70
C GLU A 197 -15.16 37.08 -52.15
N GLY A 198 -16.05 37.30 -51.18
CA GLY A 198 -17.51 37.44 -51.35
C GLY A 198 -18.04 38.55 -50.44
N ASN A 199 -17.42 39.72 -50.51
CA ASN A 199 -17.70 40.87 -49.66
C ASN A 199 -19.02 41.55 -50.05
N TYR A 200 -19.99 41.68 -49.11
CA TYR A 200 -20.98 42.76 -49.15
C TYR A 200 -21.53 43.09 -47.76
N ASN A 201 -21.73 44.39 -47.52
CA ASN A 201 -22.15 44.96 -46.23
C ASN A 201 -23.68 45.10 -46.10
N ASP A 202 -24.07 45.45 -44.87
CA ASP A 202 -25.20 46.31 -44.50
C ASP A 202 -26.62 45.70 -44.50
N MET A 203 -27.23 45.64 -43.31
CA MET A 203 -28.01 46.81 -42.89
C MET A 203 -27.99 47.04 -41.37
N SER A 204 -27.77 48.30 -40.99
CA SER A 204 -27.68 48.76 -39.59
C SER A 204 -28.95 48.55 -38.74
N LYS A 205 -28.76 48.36 -37.42
CA LYS A 205 -29.83 48.47 -36.41
C LYS A 205 -30.12 49.94 -36.08
N ASN A 206 -31.41 50.29 -36.05
CA ASN A 206 -31.99 51.48 -35.40
C ASN A 206 -33.46 51.08 -35.04
N ARG A 207 -34.08 51.53 -33.94
CA ARG A 207 -33.66 52.48 -32.90
C ARG A 207 -34.47 52.28 -31.59
N GLN A 208 -33.97 52.84 -30.49
CA GLN A 208 -34.70 53.24 -29.26
C GLN A 208 -35.67 54.42 -29.56
N PRO A 209 -36.52 54.96 -28.65
CA PRO A 209 -36.44 54.93 -27.17
C PRO A 209 -37.78 54.83 -26.39
N ASP A 210 -37.69 54.89 -25.06
CA ASP A 210 -38.41 55.80 -24.13
C ASP A 210 -38.37 55.21 -22.70
N VAL A 211 -38.36 55.90 -21.54
CA VAL A 211 -37.98 57.24 -21.01
C VAL A 211 -38.81 57.43 -19.71
N CYS A 212 -38.32 58.23 -18.74
CA CYS A 212 -38.84 58.43 -17.37
C CYS A 212 -38.65 57.25 -16.39
N GLY A 213 -38.43 57.46 -15.08
CA GLY A 213 -38.10 58.71 -14.35
C GLY A 213 -38.79 58.83 -12.97
N GLU A 214 -38.01 59.10 -11.91
CA GLU A 214 -38.41 59.54 -10.55
C GLU A 214 -39.25 58.52 -9.70
N GLU A 215 -38.88 58.19 -8.45
CA GLU A 215 -39.01 58.92 -7.16
C GLU A 215 -40.46 59.06 -6.63
N SER A 216 -40.78 58.98 -5.32
CA SER A 216 -40.01 58.64 -4.10
C SER A 216 -40.95 58.36 -2.89
N SER A 217 -40.38 57.92 -1.74
CA SER A 217 -40.99 57.87 -0.38
C SER A 217 -42.16 56.87 -0.15
N VAL A 218 -42.31 56.21 1.02
CA VAL A 218 -42.65 56.77 2.36
C VAL A 218 -41.98 55.94 3.48
N ASP A 219 -41.67 56.59 4.60
CA ASP A 219 -41.19 55.98 5.85
C ASP A 219 -41.99 56.54 7.06
N ARG A 220 -42.13 55.76 8.15
CA ARG A 220 -42.87 55.92 9.45
C ARG A 220 -43.93 54.81 9.72
N LYS A 221 -44.15 54.33 10.97
CA LYS A 221 -43.35 54.35 12.22
C LYS A 221 -43.99 53.46 13.32
N ASP A 222 -43.14 52.98 14.24
CA ASP A 222 -43.37 52.81 15.70
C ASP A 222 -44.17 51.62 16.32
N CYS A 223 -43.95 51.48 17.65
CA CYS A 223 -44.55 50.57 18.64
C CYS A 223 -44.27 49.04 18.53
N GLY A 224 -44.06 48.29 19.64
CA GLY A 224 -43.97 48.73 21.04
C GLY A 224 -44.31 47.67 22.10
N ASP A 225 -43.34 46.78 22.41
CA ASP A 225 -43.10 46.14 23.72
C ASP A 225 -44.07 45.09 24.38
N ARG A 226 -43.44 44.13 25.06
CA ARG A 226 -43.81 43.26 26.21
C ARG A 226 -45.07 42.36 26.29
N ARG A 227 -44.75 41.05 26.33
CA ARG A 227 -45.14 40.00 27.31
C ARG A 227 -46.62 39.78 27.72
N ALA A 228 -47.05 38.51 27.61
CA ALA A 228 -48.01 37.92 28.54
C ALA A 228 -47.65 36.47 28.93
N LYS A 229 -47.64 36.21 30.25
CA LYS A 229 -47.69 34.92 30.99
C LYS A 229 -46.57 33.87 30.86
N SER A 230 -46.08 33.49 32.04
CA SER A 230 -45.36 32.24 32.38
C SER A 230 -46.25 31.36 33.29
N GLN A 231 -45.71 30.23 33.77
CA GLN A 231 -46.31 29.31 34.76
C GLN A 231 -47.58 28.57 34.28
N GLU A 232 -47.95 27.39 34.79
CA GLU A 232 -47.48 26.59 35.95
C GLU A 232 -47.42 25.10 35.51
N ILE A 233 -46.81 24.11 36.18
CA ILE A 233 -46.91 23.70 37.59
C ILE A 233 -45.58 23.07 38.07
N GLU A 234 -45.21 23.31 39.33
CA GLU A 234 -44.15 22.59 40.06
C GLU A 234 -44.70 21.40 40.89
N ASN A 235 -43.77 20.58 41.41
CA ASN A 235 -43.91 19.58 42.48
C ASN A 235 -44.24 18.13 42.05
N GLU A 236 -43.24 17.27 42.16
CA GLU A 236 -43.29 16.24 43.20
C GLU A 236 -41.90 16.11 43.87
N MET A 237 -41.88 15.81 45.17
CA MET A 237 -40.68 16.00 46.01
C MET A 237 -39.83 14.74 46.22
N SER A 238 -38.57 15.02 46.57
CA SER A 238 -37.50 14.14 47.04
C SER A 238 -37.85 12.88 47.85
N ALA A 239 -36.95 11.90 47.71
CA ALA A 239 -36.55 10.86 48.67
C ALA A 239 -37.43 9.62 48.85
N LEU A 240 -36.80 8.46 48.65
CA LEU A 240 -36.32 7.68 49.80
C LEU A 240 -35.03 6.91 49.48
N ASN A 241 -34.36 6.43 50.52
CA ASN A 241 -33.01 5.86 50.47
C ASN A 241 -33.02 4.38 50.90
N GLU A 242 -31.94 3.65 50.59
CA GLU A 242 -31.58 2.32 51.09
C GLU A 242 -32.60 1.16 51.02
N SER A 243 -32.17 0.06 50.40
CA SER A 243 -32.18 -1.24 51.11
C SER A 243 -30.95 -2.06 50.74
N LYS A 244 -30.47 -2.88 51.69
CA LYS A 244 -29.19 -3.62 51.62
C LYS A 244 -29.43 -5.14 51.50
N SER A 245 -28.33 -5.85 51.18
CA SER A 245 -28.13 -7.31 51.38
C SER A 245 -28.76 -8.23 50.32
N SER A 246 -28.01 -9.09 49.64
CA SER A 246 -27.13 -10.08 50.28
C SER A 246 -26.04 -10.64 49.35
N ARG A 247 -24.90 -11.04 49.93
CA ARG A 247 -23.82 -11.79 49.25
C ARG A 247 -23.75 -13.23 49.80
N PRO A 248 -24.02 -14.27 49.01
CA PRO A 248 -23.46 -15.59 49.29
C PRO A 248 -21.97 -15.60 48.89
N LYS A 249 -21.10 -16.09 49.78
CA LYS A 249 -19.68 -16.37 49.44
C LYS A 249 -19.62 -17.58 48.50
N ARG A 250 -18.65 -17.61 47.59
CA ARG A 250 -18.13 -18.88 47.05
C ARG A 250 -16.61 -18.83 46.91
N ASN A 251 -16.00 -20.00 47.08
CA ASN A 251 -14.59 -20.15 47.41
C ASN A 251 -13.69 -20.19 46.17
N HIS A 252 -12.39 -20.07 46.39
CA HIS A 252 -11.39 -20.38 45.36
C HIS A 252 -11.53 -21.84 44.92
N GLY A 253 -11.48 -22.08 43.61
CA GLY A 253 -11.45 -23.39 42.98
C GLY A 253 -10.88 -23.22 41.57
N ALA A 254 -9.89 -24.02 41.22
CA ALA A 254 -9.19 -23.94 39.94
C ALA A 254 -9.61 -25.09 39.00
N VAL A 255 -8.92 -25.16 37.84
CA VAL A 255 -8.77 -26.31 36.93
C VAL A 255 -9.64 -26.33 35.66
N ALA A 256 -8.91 -26.32 34.54
CA ALA A 256 -9.19 -26.86 33.21
C ALA A 256 -10.36 -26.34 32.34
N PHE A 257 -10.03 -26.21 31.05
CA PHE A 257 -10.99 -26.34 29.96
C PHE A 257 -11.55 -27.76 29.94
N ASP A 258 -12.87 -27.89 29.78
CA ASP A 258 -13.47 -29.02 29.08
C ASP A 258 -14.13 -28.51 27.78
N CYS A 259 -14.46 -29.41 26.86
CA CYS A 259 -15.06 -29.06 25.57
C CYS A 259 -16.26 -29.98 25.31
N ASP A 260 -17.43 -29.53 25.76
CA ASP A 260 -18.66 -30.29 25.60
C ASP A 260 -19.01 -30.52 24.13
N LEU A 261 -19.39 -31.76 23.84
CA LEU A 261 -19.83 -32.20 22.53
C LEU A 261 -21.31 -32.54 22.64
N THR A 262 -22.17 -31.56 22.35
CA THR A 262 -23.62 -31.69 22.50
C THR A 262 -24.16 -32.88 21.71
N ILE A 263 -24.82 -33.80 22.43
CA ILE A 263 -25.67 -34.86 21.89
C ILE A 263 -27.06 -34.61 22.45
N MET A 264 -28.08 -34.82 21.60
CA MET A 264 -29.48 -34.50 21.91
C MET A 264 -30.01 -35.33 23.08
N ASP A 265 -30.90 -34.72 23.88
CA ASP A 265 -31.69 -35.41 24.89
C ASP A 265 -32.57 -36.52 24.29
N SER A 266 -32.90 -37.49 25.15
CA SER A 266 -33.99 -38.45 24.98
C SER A 266 -34.68 -38.56 26.35
N PRO A 267 -35.99 -38.89 26.40
CA PRO A 267 -36.82 -38.52 27.55
C PRO A 267 -36.55 -39.32 28.84
N LYS A 268 -37.06 -38.78 29.95
CA LYS A 268 -37.28 -39.53 31.19
C LYS A 268 -38.48 -40.47 31.01
N ASP A 269 -38.41 -41.63 31.63
CA ASP A 269 -39.57 -42.43 32.03
C ASP A 269 -39.32 -42.95 33.46
N ASP A 270 -40.39 -43.17 34.22
CA ASP A 270 -40.34 -43.54 35.65
C ASP A 270 -40.25 -45.07 35.88
N GLU A 271 -40.06 -45.49 37.15
CA GLU A 271 -39.84 -46.89 37.53
C GLU A 271 -41.10 -47.79 37.42
N VAL A 272 -41.04 -48.92 36.71
CA VAL A 272 -41.76 -50.18 37.05
C VAL A 272 -40.96 -51.44 36.63
N SER A 273 -40.71 -52.30 37.61
CA SER A 273 -40.53 -53.77 37.64
C SER A 273 -40.20 -54.64 36.40
N ALA A 274 -39.10 -55.40 36.56
CA ALA A 274 -38.96 -56.87 36.39
C ALA A 274 -38.75 -57.55 35.00
N ASP A 275 -38.01 -58.66 35.08
CA ASP A 275 -37.81 -59.80 34.16
C ASP A 275 -37.33 -59.58 32.71
N GLY A 276 -36.07 -59.97 32.44
CA GLY A 276 -35.52 -59.97 31.06
C GLY A 276 -34.06 -60.40 30.83
N GLU A 277 -33.32 -60.90 31.83
CA GLU A 277 -31.89 -61.22 31.66
C GLU A 277 -31.64 -62.44 30.75
N ASN A 278 -31.27 -62.19 29.48
CA ASN A 278 -30.16 -62.88 28.78
C ASN A 278 -29.86 -62.29 27.38
N SER A 279 -30.87 -61.71 26.70
CA SER A 279 -30.74 -61.29 25.29
C SER A 279 -29.79 -60.11 25.05
N GLU A 280 -29.62 -59.22 26.04
CA GLU A 280 -28.96 -57.92 25.83
C GLU A 280 -27.42 -57.95 25.90
N ILE A 281 -26.87 -58.87 26.70
CA ILE A 281 -25.42 -58.99 26.96
C ILE A 281 -24.66 -59.26 25.64
N THR A 282 -25.21 -60.13 24.80
CA THR A 282 -24.64 -60.53 23.50
C THR A 282 -24.56 -59.36 22.52
N LEU A 283 -25.64 -58.57 22.40
CA LEU A 283 -25.69 -57.43 21.48
C LEU A 283 -24.72 -56.31 21.91
N ASN A 284 -24.65 -56.04 23.22
CA ASN A 284 -23.74 -55.04 23.77
C ASN A 284 -22.26 -55.46 23.70
N SER A 285 -21.95 -56.75 23.79
CA SER A 285 -20.63 -57.32 23.50
C SER A 285 -20.21 -57.10 22.03
N ILE A 286 -21.11 -57.36 21.08
CA ILE A 286 -20.87 -57.19 19.64
C ILE A 286 -20.67 -55.70 19.29
N LYS A 287 -21.52 -54.80 19.82
CA LYS A 287 -21.40 -53.33 19.68
C LYS A 287 -20.05 -52.82 20.22
N LYS A 288 -19.67 -53.18 21.46
CA LYS A 288 -18.38 -52.81 22.08
C LYS A 288 -17.18 -53.32 21.27
N THR A 289 -17.27 -54.53 20.72
CA THR A 289 -16.22 -55.13 19.87
C THR A 289 -16.08 -54.40 18.53
N SER A 290 -17.20 -54.07 17.87
CA SER A 290 -17.20 -53.35 16.59
C SER A 290 -16.65 -51.92 16.72
N CYS A 291 -17.13 -51.17 17.71
CA CYS A 291 -16.66 -49.81 18.01
C CYS A 291 -15.15 -49.79 18.31
N ASN A 292 -14.63 -50.75 19.07
CA ASN A 292 -13.18 -50.88 19.29
C ASN A 292 -12.41 -51.21 18.01
N LYS A 293 -12.99 -51.98 17.08
CA LYS A 293 -12.41 -52.28 15.76
C LYS A 293 -12.34 -51.02 14.89
N GLN A 294 -13.38 -50.17 14.90
CA GLN A 294 -13.38 -48.86 14.24
C GLN A 294 -12.40 -47.88 14.91
N ARG A 295 -12.40 -47.72 16.24
CA ARG A 295 -11.43 -46.88 16.97
C ARG A 295 -9.98 -47.30 16.71
N LYS A 296 -9.67 -48.60 16.65
CA LYS A 296 -8.34 -49.12 16.26
C LYS A 296 -8.00 -48.81 14.80
N ARG A 297 -8.93 -48.99 13.86
CA ARG A 297 -8.77 -48.60 12.43
C ARG A 297 -8.54 -47.10 12.26
N LEU A 298 -9.27 -46.25 12.99
CA LEU A 298 -9.13 -44.79 12.95
C LEU A 298 -7.78 -44.35 13.53
N ARG A 299 -7.39 -44.86 14.71
CA ARG A 299 -6.06 -44.60 15.29
C ARG A 299 -4.91 -45.08 14.38
N HIS A 300 -5.10 -46.16 13.62
CA HIS A 300 -4.13 -46.60 12.61
C HIS A 300 -4.12 -45.69 11.38
N ARG A 301 -5.27 -45.24 10.87
CA ARG A 301 -5.35 -44.23 9.79
C ARG A 301 -4.69 -42.91 10.19
N MET A 302 -4.96 -42.41 11.39
CA MET A 302 -4.32 -41.21 11.97
C MET A 302 -2.80 -41.34 12.01
N ARG A 303 -2.28 -42.42 12.63
CA ARG A 303 -0.83 -42.70 12.67
C ARG A 303 -0.22 -42.87 11.26
N LYS A 304 -0.97 -43.40 10.28
CA LYS A 304 -0.52 -43.53 8.87
C LYS A 304 -0.55 -42.20 8.11
N LYS A 305 -1.44 -41.26 8.46
CA LYS A 305 -1.45 -39.88 7.95
C LYS A 305 -0.28 -39.09 8.53
N GLN A 306 -0.14 -39.07 9.86
CA GLN A 306 0.94 -38.42 10.58
C GLN A 306 2.33 -38.84 10.06
N ARG A 307 2.57 -40.14 9.84
CA ARG A 307 3.82 -40.66 9.25
C ARG A 307 4.07 -40.24 7.80
N LYS A 308 3.03 -39.96 7.00
CA LYS A 308 3.22 -39.37 5.66
C LYS A 308 3.64 -37.91 5.74
N GLU A 309 3.13 -37.19 6.74
CA GLU A 309 3.47 -35.78 6.98
C GLU A 309 4.89 -35.65 7.56
N GLU A 310 5.27 -36.49 8.53
CA GLU A 310 6.66 -36.65 9.03
C GLU A 310 7.65 -36.93 7.88
N ALA A 311 7.30 -37.85 6.96
CA ALA A 311 8.13 -38.17 5.80
C ALA A 311 8.21 -37.01 4.78
N ALA A 312 7.14 -36.22 4.60
CA ALA A 312 7.15 -35.06 3.73
C ALA A 312 8.04 -33.93 4.30
N LEU A 313 7.93 -33.64 5.60
CA LEU A 313 8.78 -32.67 6.31
C LEU A 313 10.26 -33.06 6.25
N THR A 314 10.57 -34.35 6.45
CA THR A 314 11.93 -34.88 6.30
C THR A 314 12.48 -34.70 4.87
N ARG A 315 11.61 -34.75 3.84
CA ARG A 315 12.00 -34.54 2.45
C ARG A 315 12.30 -33.08 2.13
N SER A 316 11.52 -32.12 2.66
CA SER A 316 11.83 -30.70 2.51
C SER A 316 13.16 -30.32 3.17
N LEU A 317 13.43 -30.82 4.39
CA LEU A 317 14.71 -30.58 5.09
C LEU A 317 15.92 -31.02 4.26
N LEU A 318 15.88 -32.20 3.64
CA LEU A 318 16.95 -32.66 2.75
C LEU A 318 17.21 -31.68 1.60
N VAL A 319 16.17 -31.05 1.04
CA VAL A 319 16.36 -30.07 -0.04
C VAL A 319 16.83 -28.71 0.48
N VAL A 320 16.49 -28.28 1.70
CA VAL A 320 17.12 -27.11 2.34
C VAL A 320 18.63 -27.32 2.47
N ILE A 321 19.06 -28.49 2.96
CA ILE A 321 20.48 -28.82 3.14
C ILE A 321 21.21 -28.91 1.79
N LEU A 322 20.62 -29.60 0.80
CA LEU A 322 21.20 -29.67 -0.53
C LEU A 322 21.26 -28.30 -1.22
N ALA A 323 20.24 -27.45 -1.08
CA ALA A 323 20.27 -26.08 -1.59
C ALA A 323 21.39 -25.27 -0.93
N PHE A 324 21.49 -25.29 0.41
CA PHE A 324 22.55 -24.58 1.13
C PHE A 324 23.95 -25.02 0.68
N VAL A 325 24.21 -26.34 0.63
CA VAL A 325 25.51 -26.86 0.21
C VAL A 325 25.80 -26.55 -1.26
N VAL A 326 24.87 -26.80 -2.18
CA VAL A 326 25.08 -26.55 -3.62
C VAL A 326 25.24 -25.06 -3.93
N CYS A 327 24.52 -24.18 -3.23
CA CYS A 327 24.60 -22.74 -3.46
C CYS A 327 25.89 -22.12 -2.90
N TRP A 328 26.31 -22.53 -1.70
CA TRP A 328 27.47 -21.92 -1.03
C TRP A 328 28.80 -22.64 -1.30
N SER A 329 28.82 -23.91 -1.71
CA SER A 329 30.07 -24.63 -1.99
C SER A 329 30.91 -23.99 -3.10
N PRO A 330 30.36 -23.51 -4.23
CA PRO A 330 31.17 -22.84 -5.24
C PRO A 330 31.86 -21.58 -4.70
N TYR A 331 31.14 -20.75 -3.93
CA TYR A 331 31.72 -19.55 -3.32
C TYR A 331 32.82 -19.90 -2.30
N ALA A 332 32.53 -20.87 -1.42
CA ALA A 332 33.49 -21.43 -0.46
C ALA A 332 34.77 -21.94 -1.13
N VAL A 333 34.65 -22.76 -2.18
CA VAL A 333 35.79 -23.32 -2.91
C VAL A 333 36.57 -22.24 -3.64
N THR A 334 35.91 -21.25 -4.25
CA THR A 334 36.63 -20.12 -4.86
C THR A 334 37.42 -19.35 -3.82
N THR A 335 36.78 -18.92 -2.72
CA THR A 335 37.41 -18.05 -1.71
C THR A 335 38.52 -18.77 -0.91
N MET A 336 38.29 -20.02 -0.50
CA MET A 336 39.35 -20.82 0.16
C MET A 336 40.47 -21.20 -0.80
N GLY A 337 40.17 -21.51 -2.06
CA GLY A 337 41.19 -21.79 -3.08
C GLY A 337 42.10 -20.59 -3.35
N GLN A 338 41.57 -19.35 -3.30
CA GLN A 338 42.40 -18.14 -3.40
C GLN A 338 43.28 -17.94 -2.16
N VAL A 339 42.70 -18.05 -0.96
CA VAL A 339 43.37 -17.70 0.30
C VAL A 339 44.36 -18.76 0.78
N ILE A 340 44.14 -20.04 0.46
CA ILE A 340 44.98 -21.16 0.91
C ILE A 340 45.81 -21.76 -0.23
N GLY A 341 45.27 -21.79 -1.45
CA GLY A 341 45.90 -22.43 -2.62
C GLY A 341 46.46 -21.48 -3.67
N ASN A 342 46.39 -20.15 -3.46
CA ASN A 342 46.75 -19.11 -4.43
C ASN A 342 46.10 -19.30 -5.82
N MET A 343 44.89 -19.88 -5.85
CA MET A 343 44.18 -20.23 -7.08
C MET A 343 43.72 -18.97 -7.83
N HIS A 344 44.14 -18.81 -9.09
CA HIS A 344 43.71 -17.67 -9.91
C HIS A 344 42.29 -17.91 -10.46
N VAL A 345 41.29 -17.26 -9.86
CA VAL A 345 39.87 -17.42 -10.20
C VAL A 345 39.39 -16.24 -11.07
N PRO A 346 38.93 -16.45 -12.31
CA PRO A 346 38.43 -15.39 -13.19
C PRO A 346 37.23 -14.64 -12.60
N ARG A 347 37.12 -13.34 -12.90
CA ARG A 347 36.06 -12.43 -12.41
C ARG A 347 34.65 -13.03 -12.52
N VAL A 348 34.32 -13.58 -13.70
CA VAL A 348 33.00 -14.19 -13.99
C VAL A 348 32.69 -15.33 -13.01
N VAL A 349 33.68 -16.18 -12.69
CA VAL A 349 33.50 -17.32 -11.79
C VAL A 349 33.24 -16.85 -10.35
N LYS A 350 33.90 -15.77 -9.90
CA LYS A 350 33.65 -15.15 -8.58
C LYS A 350 32.25 -14.56 -8.47
N VAL A 351 31.82 -13.80 -9.47
CA VAL A 351 30.48 -13.18 -9.49
C VAL A 351 29.40 -14.26 -9.55
N VAL A 352 29.55 -15.27 -10.40
CA VAL A 352 28.60 -16.38 -10.49
C VAL A 352 28.55 -17.21 -9.20
N SER A 353 29.69 -17.50 -8.56
CA SER A 353 29.71 -18.28 -7.31
C SER A 353 29.05 -17.51 -6.15
N LEU A 354 29.24 -16.20 -6.07
CA LEU A 354 28.57 -15.33 -5.10
C LEU A 354 27.06 -15.20 -5.37
N VAL A 355 26.65 -14.94 -6.61
CA VAL A 355 25.23 -14.85 -7.00
C VAL A 355 24.50 -16.15 -6.70
N LEU A 356 25.14 -17.30 -6.89
CA LEU A 356 24.58 -18.59 -6.50
C LEU A 356 24.41 -18.71 -4.97
N GLY A 357 25.36 -18.19 -4.18
CA GLY A 357 25.23 -18.08 -2.72
C GLY A 357 23.98 -17.29 -2.30
N TYR A 358 23.73 -16.13 -2.94
CA TYR A 358 22.50 -15.36 -2.72
C TYR A 358 21.24 -16.07 -3.23
N PHE A 359 21.32 -16.82 -4.32
CA PHE A 359 20.20 -17.61 -4.87
C PHE A 359 19.65 -18.66 -3.89
N ASN A 360 20.44 -19.08 -2.89
CA ASN A 360 19.95 -19.86 -1.75
C ASN A 360 18.72 -19.23 -1.06
N SER A 361 18.60 -17.90 -1.06
CA SER A 361 17.41 -17.20 -0.56
C SER A 361 16.17 -17.48 -1.42
N CYS A 362 16.32 -17.49 -2.74
CA CYS A 362 15.27 -17.82 -3.72
C CYS A 362 14.82 -19.28 -3.65
N CYS A 363 15.68 -20.18 -3.18
CA CYS A 363 15.32 -21.57 -2.91
C CYS A 363 14.30 -21.72 -1.75
N ASN A 364 14.26 -20.80 -0.78
CA ASN A 364 13.39 -20.95 0.40
C ASN A 364 11.88 -20.98 0.05
N PRO A 365 11.32 -20.02 -0.74
CA PRO A 365 9.93 -20.11 -1.21
C PRO A 365 9.62 -21.41 -1.96
N LEU A 366 10.56 -21.91 -2.78
CA LEU A 366 10.37 -23.15 -3.53
C LEU A 366 10.32 -24.37 -2.59
N VAL A 367 11.25 -24.48 -1.64
CA VAL A 367 11.33 -25.62 -0.72
C VAL A 367 10.19 -25.61 0.30
N TYR A 368 9.87 -24.47 0.89
CA TYR A 368 8.78 -24.39 1.88
C TYR A 368 7.39 -24.30 1.24
N GLY A 369 7.25 -23.69 0.07
CA GLY A 369 5.97 -23.55 -0.63
C GLY A 369 5.58 -24.75 -1.49
N LEU A 370 6.49 -25.27 -2.34
CA LEU A 370 6.18 -26.32 -3.32
C LEU A 370 6.43 -27.75 -2.80
N MET A 371 7.10 -27.94 -1.67
CA MET A 371 7.31 -29.28 -1.08
C MET A 371 6.44 -29.58 0.15
N ASN A 372 5.97 -28.55 0.85
CA ASN A 372 5.08 -28.70 2.00
C ASN A 372 3.64 -28.88 1.52
N LYS A 373 3.16 -30.13 1.49
CA LYS A 373 1.80 -30.39 1.03
C LYS A 373 0.71 -29.70 1.88
N ARG A 374 0.95 -29.32 3.15
CA ARG A 374 -0.03 -28.51 3.90
C ARG A 374 -0.12 -27.08 3.39
N PHE A 375 1.01 -26.49 2.99
CA PHE A 375 1.04 -25.17 2.35
C PHE A 375 0.36 -25.24 0.98
N GLN A 376 0.70 -26.27 0.18
CA GLN A 376 0.05 -26.51 -1.11
C GLN A 376 -1.45 -26.81 -0.98
N ASP A 377 -1.91 -27.57 0.01
CA ASP A 377 -3.34 -27.84 0.23
C ASP A 377 -4.09 -26.59 0.71
N GLY A 378 -3.40 -25.59 1.29
CA GLY A 378 -3.94 -24.26 1.58
C GLY A 378 -3.99 -23.37 0.32
N PHE A 379 -2.87 -23.26 -0.39
CA PHE A 379 -2.74 -22.48 -1.63
C PHE A 379 -3.70 -23.00 -2.72
N ALA A 380 -3.78 -24.33 -2.88
CA ALA A 380 -4.70 -24.97 -3.80
C ALA A 380 -6.16 -24.84 -3.37
N LYS A 381 -6.48 -24.62 -2.08
CA LYS A 381 -7.84 -24.24 -1.66
C LYS A 381 -8.19 -22.81 -2.10
N LEU A 382 -7.28 -21.85 -2.00
CA LEU A 382 -7.49 -20.51 -2.57
C LEU A 382 -7.80 -20.62 -4.07
N PHE A 383 -7.00 -21.35 -4.84
CA PHE A 383 -7.17 -21.41 -6.29
C PHE A 383 -8.28 -22.35 -6.79
N HIS A 384 -8.61 -23.46 -6.11
CA HIS A 384 -9.67 -24.37 -6.58
C HIS A 384 -11.10 -23.88 -6.32
N LEU A 385 -11.32 -22.90 -5.44
CA LEU A 385 -12.64 -22.27 -5.29
C LEU A 385 -13.13 -21.67 -6.64
N ASN A 386 -12.22 -21.10 -7.44
CA ASN A 386 -12.53 -20.60 -8.78
C ASN A 386 -12.72 -21.69 -9.86
N CYS A 387 -12.39 -22.97 -9.58
CA CYS A 387 -12.56 -24.07 -10.52
C CYS A 387 -13.73 -25.03 -10.20
N ALA A 388 -14.23 -25.02 -8.96
CA ALA A 388 -15.34 -25.90 -8.56
C ALA A 388 -16.71 -25.44 -9.10
N LEU A 389 -16.91 -24.13 -9.29
CA LEU A 389 -18.20 -23.54 -9.66
C LEU A 389 -18.65 -23.86 -11.09
N ASN A 390 -17.72 -24.07 -12.03
CA ASN A 390 -18.02 -24.21 -13.47
C ASN A 390 -18.16 -25.67 -13.96
N ARG A 391 -18.43 -26.66 -13.10
CA ARG A 391 -18.56 -28.05 -13.57
C ARG A 391 -19.49 -28.98 -12.78
N CYS A 392 -20.69 -28.51 -12.41
CA CYS A 392 -21.78 -29.41 -11.97
C CYS A 392 -23.22 -28.91 -12.23
N GLN A 393 -23.52 -28.37 -13.42
CA GLN A 393 -24.91 -28.19 -13.89
C GLN A 393 -25.19 -28.98 -15.17
N ARG A 394 -25.57 -30.26 -15.02
CA ARG A 394 -26.32 -31.01 -16.06
C ARG A 394 -26.91 -32.31 -15.49
N ASN A 395 -28.14 -32.24 -14.96
CA ASN A 395 -29.26 -33.17 -15.25
C ASN A 395 -30.52 -32.91 -14.40
N ARG A 396 -31.46 -32.16 -15.01
CA ARG A 396 -32.92 -32.41 -15.10
C ARG A 396 -33.75 -32.88 -13.86
N TRP A 397 -34.66 -31.97 -13.46
CA TRP A 397 -36.09 -32.19 -13.12
C TRP A 397 -36.46 -33.05 -11.87
N PRO A 398 -37.72 -32.96 -11.33
CA PRO A 398 -38.86 -32.11 -11.73
C PRO A 398 -39.44 -31.18 -10.63
N HIS A 399 -40.32 -30.29 -11.13
CA HIS A 399 -41.45 -29.51 -10.58
C HIS A 399 -41.95 -29.61 -9.12
N GLU A 400 -42.60 -28.50 -8.71
CA GLU A 400 -43.58 -28.33 -7.60
C GLU A 400 -43.01 -28.38 -6.16
N VAL A 401 -43.52 -27.65 -5.14
CA VAL A 401 -44.76 -26.84 -4.97
C VAL A 401 -44.44 -25.50 -4.26
N GLY A 402 -45.23 -24.44 -4.46
CA GLY A 402 -45.63 -23.57 -3.34
C GLY A 402 -45.03 -22.15 -3.17
N MET A 403 -45.84 -21.14 -3.51
CA MET A 403 -46.04 -19.83 -2.85
C MET A 403 -44.85 -18.95 -2.40
N THR A 404 -44.76 -17.79 -3.04
CA THR A 404 -44.84 -16.45 -2.42
C THR A 404 -44.38 -16.29 -0.97
N PHE A 405 -43.28 -15.58 -0.74
CA PHE A 405 -42.99 -14.95 0.54
C PHE A 405 -43.11 -13.42 0.47
N ILE A 406 -43.93 -12.87 1.36
CA ILE A 406 -44.17 -11.43 1.52
C ILE A 406 -42.99 -10.80 2.26
N ILE A 407 -42.63 -9.56 1.90
CA ILE A 407 -41.66 -8.77 2.65
C ILE A 407 -42.26 -8.40 4.00
N ILE A 408 -41.76 -8.99 5.08
CA ILE A 408 -41.97 -8.50 6.44
C ILE A 408 -40.61 -8.09 7.02
N ASN A 409 -40.55 -6.83 7.45
CA ASN A 409 -39.38 -6.20 8.01
C ASN A 409 -39.20 -6.63 9.47
N MET A 410 -38.11 -7.31 9.80
CA MET A 410 -37.72 -7.56 11.19
C MET A 410 -36.25 -7.21 11.43
N ALA A 411 -36.04 -5.95 11.82
CA ALA A 411 -34.80 -5.50 12.42
C ALA A 411 -34.74 -5.95 13.89
N ALA A 412 -33.96 -6.98 14.18
CA ALA A 412 -33.51 -7.33 15.51
C ALA A 412 -32.02 -7.71 15.44
N PRO A 413 -31.14 -7.19 16.31
CA PRO A 413 -29.70 -7.41 16.19
C PRO A 413 -29.31 -8.81 16.66
N VAL A 414 -28.73 -9.60 15.75
CA VAL A 414 -27.90 -10.74 16.16
C VAL A 414 -26.53 -10.18 16.55
N ASP A 415 -26.26 -10.18 17.86
CA ASP A 415 -24.95 -9.81 18.40
C ASP A 415 -23.89 -10.85 17.97
N VAL A 416 -23.19 -10.56 16.87
CA VAL A 416 -21.99 -11.30 16.47
C VAL A 416 -20.87 -10.91 17.43
N PRO A 417 -20.30 -11.84 18.22
CA PRO A 417 -19.26 -11.49 19.19
C PRO A 417 -18.03 -10.93 18.47
N SER A 418 -17.72 -9.65 18.74
CA SER A 418 -16.46 -9.04 18.29
C SER A 418 -15.27 -9.85 18.83
N PRO A 419 -14.29 -10.23 17.98
CA PRO A 419 -13.10 -10.96 18.44
C PRO A 419 -12.21 -10.12 19.38
N TYR A 420 -12.49 -8.81 19.49
CA TYR A 420 -11.74 -7.86 20.32
C TYR A 420 -12.27 -7.76 21.78
N ARG A 421 -13.26 -8.56 22.21
CA ARG A 421 -13.70 -8.62 23.62
C ARG A 421 -12.61 -9.20 24.54
N GLY A 422 -11.70 -8.33 24.98
CA GLY A 422 -10.65 -8.64 25.95
C GLY A 422 -9.46 -7.69 25.94
N VAL A 423 -9.23 -6.96 24.84
CA VAL A 423 -8.18 -5.93 24.75
C VAL A 423 -8.80 -4.58 25.09
N SER A 424 -8.42 -4.00 26.22
CA SER A 424 -8.61 -2.56 26.45
C SER A 424 -7.62 -1.81 25.57
N ALA A 425 -8.10 -1.21 24.48
CA ALA A 425 -7.26 -0.31 23.67
C ALA A 425 -6.73 0.81 24.57
N PRO A 426 -5.40 1.09 24.59
CA PRO A 426 -4.80 2.02 25.53
C PRO A 426 -5.12 3.50 25.24
N TYR A 427 -5.63 3.79 24.03
CA TYR A 427 -5.99 5.12 23.56
C TYR A 427 -7.32 5.05 22.80
N ARG A 428 -8.08 6.16 22.81
CA ARG A 428 -9.16 6.39 21.83
C ARG A 428 -8.57 7.19 20.69
N THR A 429 -8.71 6.70 19.47
CA THR A 429 -7.94 7.23 18.33
C THR A 429 -8.80 7.61 17.14
N ILE A 430 -8.22 8.45 16.28
CA ILE A 430 -8.76 8.81 14.97
C ILE A 430 -7.72 8.43 13.91
N LEU A 431 -8.18 7.70 12.89
CA LEU A 431 -7.38 7.30 11.74
C LEU A 431 -7.44 8.40 10.67
N GLY A 432 -6.32 9.08 10.42
CA GLY A 432 -6.15 10.06 9.36
C GLY A 432 -5.44 9.44 8.15
N ILE A 433 -5.97 9.67 6.95
CA ILE A 433 -5.45 9.10 5.70
C ILE A 433 -5.28 10.22 4.67
N ASP A 434 -4.11 10.28 4.04
CA ASP A 434 -3.75 11.22 2.98
C ASP A 434 -3.40 10.47 1.69
N LEU A 435 -4.15 10.75 0.63
CA LEU A 435 -3.98 10.21 -0.73
C LEU A 435 -3.26 11.22 -1.64
N GLY A 436 -2.08 11.67 -1.21
CA GLY A 436 -1.20 12.54 -1.98
C GLY A 436 -0.67 11.90 -3.27
N THR A 437 -0.30 12.75 -4.22
CA THR A 437 0.03 12.39 -5.62
C THR A 437 1.06 11.25 -5.77
N THR A 438 2.16 11.26 -4.99
CA THR A 438 3.26 10.28 -5.14
C THR A 438 3.22 9.15 -4.10
N SER A 439 2.56 9.37 -2.96
CA SER A 439 2.63 8.50 -1.80
C SER A 439 1.38 8.62 -0.94
N VAL A 440 0.89 7.48 -0.44
CA VAL A 440 -0.16 7.48 0.60
C VAL A 440 0.50 7.57 1.96
N LYS A 441 -0.08 8.39 2.84
CA LYS A 441 0.31 8.48 4.25
C LYS A 441 -0.88 8.18 5.16
N VAL A 442 -0.59 7.54 6.29
CA VAL A 442 -1.55 7.25 7.36
C VAL A 442 -0.98 7.80 8.67
N SER A 443 -1.84 8.43 9.46
CA SER A 443 -1.54 8.92 10.81
C SER A 443 -2.62 8.45 11.77
N LEU A 444 -2.24 8.05 12.97
CA LEU A 444 -3.13 7.67 14.05
C LEU A 444 -2.98 8.69 15.18
N VAL A 445 -4.05 9.42 15.45
CA VAL A 445 -4.07 10.52 16.42
C VAL A 445 -4.80 10.07 17.67
N ASP A 446 -4.17 10.26 18.83
CA ASP A 446 -4.83 10.09 20.12
C ASP A 446 -5.77 11.28 20.40
N MET A 447 -7.00 10.98 20.81
CA MET A 447 -8.05 11.98 20.99
C MET A 447 -7.83 12.88 22.22
N ASP A 448 -7.20 12.34 23.27
CA ASP A 448 -7.10 13.04 24.56
C ASP A 448 -5.91 14.00 24.58
N SER A 449 -4.77 13.62 23.98
CA SER A 449 -3.58 14.48 23.82
C SER A 449 -3.53 15.26 22.50
N SER A 450 -4.37 14.92 21.52
CA SER A 450 -4.28 15.40 20.14
C SER A 450 -2.94 15.08 19.44
N THR A 451 -2.13 14.13 19.94
CA THR A 451 -0.81 13.81 19.37
C THR A 451 -0.84 12.64 18.38
N THR A 452 0.11 12.62 17.44
CA THR A 452 0.31 11.45 16.56
C THR A 452 1.01 10.33 17.33
N ILE A 453 0.33 9.21 17.55
CA ILE A 453 0.89 8.03 18.25
C ILE A 453 1.48 6.99 17.29
N PHE A 454 1.08 7.01 16.02
CA PHE A 454 1.65 6.19 14.95
C PHE A 454 1.51 6.92 13.61
N SER A 455 2.51 6.84 12.73
CA SER A 455 2.34 7.24 11.33
C SER A 455 3.25 6.41 10.42
N THR A 456 2.78 6.17 9.20
CA THR A 456 3.52 5.46 8.15
C THR A 456 3.17 6.03 6.78
N SER A 457 4.07 5.88 5.82
CA SER A 457 3.84 6.25 4.42
C SER A 457 4.43 5.21 3.47
N GLN A 458 3.97 5.24 2.22
CA GLN A 458 4.45 4.37 1.14
C GLN A 458 4.22 5.07 -0.20
N GLU A 459 5.22 4.99 -1.09
CA GLU A 459 5.09 5.45 -2.47
C GLU A 459 4.09 4.56 -3.24
N THR A 460 3.23 5.17 -4.05
CA THR A 460 2.15 4.43 -4.73
C THR A 460 2.62 3.69 -5.97
N GLY A 461 3.65 4.20 -6.66
CA GLY A 461 4.03 3.75 -8.01
C GLY A 461 2.88 3.88 -9.02
N ALA A 462 1.92 4.79 -8.77
CA ALA A 462 0.63 4.80 -9.45
C ALA A 462 0.65 5.35 -10.88
N THR A 463 1.57 6.27 -11.19
CA THR A 463 1.71 6.92 -12.50
C THR A 463 1.65 5.92 -13.65
N VAL A 464 0.80 6.22 -14.64
CA VAL A 464 0.66 5.48 -15.89
C VAL A 464 1.45 6.21 -16.98
N GLY A 465 2.14 5.47 -17.86
CA GLY A 465 2.89 6.05 -18.97
C GLY A 465 2.01 6.27 -20.20
N PHE A 466 2.00 7.48 -20.75
CA PHE A 466 1.13 7.86 -21.88
C PHE A 466 1.78 7.64 -23.26
N PRO A 467 1.21 6.79 -24.14
CA PRO A 467 1.74 6.59 -25.49
C PRO A 467 1.18 7.56 -26.53
N THR A 468 0.10 8.29 -26.22
CA THR A 468 -0.77 8.99 -27.19
C THR A 468 -0.72 10.51 -27.08
N ASP A 469 -0.77 11.07 -25.88
CA ASP A 469 -0.60 12.52 -25.64
C ASP A 469 0.37 12.73 -24.46
N PRO A 470 1.52 13.41 -24.67
CA PRO A 470 2.50 13.65 -23.59
C PRO A 470 2.03 14.64 -22.53
N ARG A 471 0.85 15.25 -22.68
CA ARG A 471 0.22 16.15 -21.69
C ARG A 471 -0.71 15.42 -20.72
N GLY A 472 -1.00 14.14 -20.94
CA GLY A 472 -1.84 13.36 -20.03
C GLY A 472 -1.09 12.93 -18.76
N ASP A 473 -1.70 13.13 -17.59
CA ASP A 473 -1.21 12.59 -16.32
C ASP A 473 -2.33 11.81 -15.62
N GLU A 474 -2.17 10.49 -15.54
CA GLU A 474 -3.14 9.60 -14.90
C GLU A 474 -2.47 8.58 -13.97
N GLN A 475 -3.24 8.09 -13.00
CA GLN A 475 -2.79 7.17 -11.97
C GLN A 475 -3.68 5.93 -11.82
N ASP A 476 -3.03 4.78 -11.63
CA ASP A 476 -3.64 3.48 -11.35
C ASP A 476 -4.25 3.45 -9.94
N VAL A 477 -5.58 3.55 -9.89
CA VAL A 477 -6.38 3.55 -8.65
C VAL A 477 -6.23 2.24 -7.86
N ALA A 478 -5.95 1.11 -8.52
CA ALA A 478 -5.79 -0.18 -7.84
C ALA A 478 -4.48 -0.21 -7.04
N LYS A 479 -3.40 0.39 -7.56
CA LYS A 479 -2.15 0.60 -6.80
C LYS A 479 -2.35 1.57 -5.64
N ILE A 480 -3.06 2.69 -5.83
CA ILE A 480 -3.36 3.63 -4.74
C ILE A 480 -4.14 2.92 -3.63
N LEU A 481 -5.24 2.22 -3.96
CA LEU A 481 -6.05 1.47 -2.98
C LEU A 481 -5.25 0.34 -2.29
N THR A 482 -4.32 -0.30 -3.00
CA THR A 482 -3.40 -1.29 -2.39
C THR A 482 -2.48 -0.60 -1.39
N CYS A 483 -1.90 0.54 -1.76
CA CYS A 483 -1.01 1.34 -0.93
C CYS A 483 -1.68 1.90 0.33
N VAL A 484 -2.94 2.34 0.26
CA VAL A 484 -3.75 2.72 1.44
C VAL A 484 -3.87 1.56 2.42
N GLN A 485 -4.29 0.40 1.92
CA GLN A 485 -4.54 -0.78 2.74
C GLN A 485 -3.25 -1.34 3.36
N ASP A 486 -2.15 -1.35 2.60
CA ASP A 486 -0.82 -1.72 3.10
C ASP A 486 -0.30 -0.75 4.16
N CYS A 487 -0.70 0.53 4.15
CA CYS A 487 -0.38 1.48 5.20
C CYS A 487 -1.25 1.30 6.46
N VAL A 488 -2.54 0.98 6.32
CA VAL A 488 -3.42 0.67 7.46
C VAL A 488 -3.03 -0.66 8.13
N GLU A 489 -2.64 -1.68 7.37
CA GLU A 489 -2.19 -2.99 7.90
C GLU A 489 -0.84 -2.94 8.65
N LYS A 490 -0.09 -1.83 8.57
CA LYS A 490 1.12 -1.60 9.39
C LYS A 490 0.81 -1.08 10.79
N ILE A 491 -0.41 -0.62 11.07
CA ILE A 491 -0.78 -0.14 12.40
C ILE A 491 -0.86 -1.34 13.37
N PRO A 492 -0.24 -1.28 14.56
CA PRO A 492 -0.33 -2.35 15.55
C PRO A 492 -1.78 -2.67 15.94
N GLU A 493 -2.15 -3.96 15.99
CA GLU A 493 -3.53 -4.42 16.25
C GLU A 493 -4.15 -3.81 17.53
N GLU A 494 -3.32 -3.64 18.57
CA GLU A 494 -3.66 -3.02 19.86
C GLU A 494 -4.06 -1.53 19.77
N LEU A 495 -3.57 -0.82 18.75
CA LEU A 495 -3.92 0.58 18.46
C LEU A 495 -5.08 0.68 17.46
N VAL A 496 -5.18 -0.26 16.50
CA VAL A 496 -6.32 -0.36 15.57
C VAL A 496 -7.64 -0.57 16.31
N ALA A 497 -7.63 -1.37 17.39
CA ALA A 497 -8.80 -1.57 18.24
C ALA A 497 -9.30 -0.28 18.95
N GLY A 498 -8.49 0.78 19.00
CA GLY A 498 -8.85 2.09 19.56
C GLY A 498 -9.49 3.06 18.57
N VAL A 499 -9.52 2.74 17.27
CA VAL A 499 -10.03 3.64 16.21
C VAL A 499 -11.52 3.88 16.39
N THR A 500 -11.90 5.15 16.57
CA THR A 500 -13.29 5.60 16.73
C THR A 500 -13.83 6.42 15.56
N ARG A 501 -12.95 7.01 14.73
CA ARG A 501 -13.28 7.79 13.53
C ARG A 501 -12.22 7.62 12.45
N ILE A 502 -12.61 7.85 11.19
CA ILE A 502 -11.71 7.96 10.04
C ILE A 502 -11.88 9.35 9.41
N GLY A 503 -10.78 10.09 9.26
CA GLY A 503 -10.67 11.29 8.43
C GLY A 503 -9.86 11.00 7.17
N VAL A 504 -10.29 11.52 6.02
CA VAL A 504 -9.65 11.24 4.72
C VAL A 504 -9.37 12.56 3.98
N THR A 505 -8.19 12.67 3.39
CA THR A 505 -7.76 13.76 2.52
C THR A 505 -6.89 13.24 1.37
N GLY A 506 -6.45 14.11 0.47
CA GLY A 506 -5.58 13.77 -0.66
C GLY A 506 -5.59 14.84 -1.75
N GLN A 507 -4.97 14.50 -2.88
CA GLN A 507 -4.76 15.43 -4.00
C GLN A 507 -6.10 15.98 -4.56
N MET A 508 -6.25 17.31 -4.52
CA MET A 508 -7.42 18.04 -5.02
C MET A 508 -7.47 18.11 -6.57
N HIS A 509 -8.50 18.76 -7.12
CA HIS A 509 -8.77 19.01 -8.55
C HIS A 509 -9.07 17.77 -9.40
N GLY A 510 -8.29 16.70 -9.28
CA GLY A 510 -8.37 15.51 -10.12
C GLY A 510 -9.71 14.77 -10.05
N VAL A 511 -9.93 13.87 -11.02
CA VAL A 511 -11.18 13.12 -11.19
C VAL A 511 -10.93 11.67 -11.58
N MET A 512 -11.67 10.75 -10.98
CA MET A 512 -11.82 9.38 -11.45
C MET A 512 -13.30 9.04 -11.61
N LEU A 513 -13.59 8.07 -12.48
CA LEU A 513 -14.93 7.55 -12.71
C LEU A 513 -15.06 6.10 -12.22
N TRP A 514 -16.26 5.72 -11.81
CA TRP A 514 -16.60 4.33 -11.52
C TRP A 514 -18.07 4.05 -11.79
N ARG A 515 -18.44 2.77 -11.66
CA ARG A 515 -19.81 2.29 -11.82
C ARG A 515 -20.43 1.93 -10.47
N ALA A 516 -21.62 2.42 -10.17
CA ALA A 516 -22.34 2.11 -8.94
C ALA A 516 -22.54 0.60 -8.77
N ARG A 517 -22.40 0.10 -7.54
CA ARG A 517 -22.41 -1.33 -7.15
C ARG A 517 -21.33 -2.24 -7.78
N GLU A 518 -20.69 -1.83 -8.88
CA GLU A 518 -19.64 -2.59 -9.58
C GLU A 518 -18.23 -2.00 -9.40
N GLY A 519 -18.10 -0.81 -8.81
CA GLY A 519 -16.83 -0.07 -8.66
C GLY A 519 -15.81 -0.70 -7.71
N TRP A 520 -16.23 -1.55 -6.78
CA TRP A 520 -15.33 -2.28 -5.86
C TRP A 520 -15.89 -3.65 -5.49
N ARG A 521 -15.03 -4.49 -4.92
CA ARG A 521 -15.38 -5.79 -4.32
C ARG A 521 -14.76 -5.90 -2.94
N TYR A 522 -15.52 -6.40 -1.97
CA TYR A 522 -15.02 -6.65 -0.62
C TYR A 522 -14.65 -8.12 -0.44
N SER A 523 -13.53 -8.40 0.20
CA SER A 523 -13.05 -9.75 0.56
C SER A 523 -13.22 -9.99 2.07
N PRO A 524 -14.23 -10.78 2.50
CA PRO A 524 -14.42 -11.12 3.91
C PRO A 524 -13.31 -11.98 4.52
N MET A 525 -12.40 -12.52 3.70
CA MET A 525 -11.30 -13.39 4.15
C MET A 525 -10.04 -12.58 4.51
N SER A 526 -9.88 -11.39 3.93
CA SER A 526 -8.73 -10.49 4.16
C SER A 526 -9.13 -9.14 4.77
N HIS A 527 -10.43 -8.84 4.90
CA HIS A 527 -10.95 -7.52 5.27
C HIS A 527 -10.41 -6.40 4.35
N ARG A 528 -10.15 -6.72 3.08
CA ARG A 528 -9.66 -5.77 2.06
C ARG A 528 -10.70 -5.55 0.97
N PHE A 529 -10.60 -4.41 0.30
CA PHE A 529 -11.30 -4.08 -0.93
C PHE A 529 -10.37 -4.20 -2.14
N GLU A 530 -10.96 -4.64 -3.25
CA GLU A 530 -10.38 -4.67 -4.60
C GLU A 530 -11.16 -3.69 -5.49
N THR A 531 -10.47 -2.99 -6.41
CA THR A 531 -11.13 -2.18 -7.44
C THR A 531 -11.94 -3.06 -8.40
N GLY A 532 -13.14 -2.62 -8.73
CA GLY A 532 -14.02 -3.22 -9.75
C GLY A 532 -13.97 -2.41 -11.05
N LYS A 533 -15.13 -2.00 -11.58
CA LYS A 533 -15.16 -1.11 -12.76
C LYS A 533 -14.90 0.34 -12.35
N VAL A 534 -13.63 0.75 -12.47
CA VAL A 534 -13.11 2.11 -12.28
C VAL A 534 -12.32 2.56 -13.52
N SER A 535 -12.16 3.87 -13.73
CA SER A 535 -11.15 4.44 -14.62
C SER A 535 -9.80 4.57 -13.90
N HIS A 536 -8.77 5.08 -14.59
CA HIS A 536 -7.66 5.73 -13.88
C HIS A 536 -8.14 7.03 -13.20
N LEU A 537 -7.34 7.54 -12.27
CA LEU A 537 -7.44 8.92 -11.77
C LEU A 537 -6.74 9.85 -12.75
N TYR A 538 -7.46 10.77 -13.37
CA TYR A 538 -6.92 11.93 -14.07
C TYR A 538 -6.49 12.96 -13.02
N THR A 539 -5.21 13.34 -12.96
CA THR A 539 -4.69 14.14 -11.85
C THR A 539 -4.79 15.65 -12.09
N TRP A 540 -4.46 16.44 -11.06
CA TRP A 540 -4.32 17.89 -11.15
C TRP A 540 -3.18 18.35 -12.08
N GLN A 541 -2.26 17.45 -12.47
CA GLN A 541 -1.18 17.74 -13.41
C GLN A 541 -1.58 17.53 -14.87
N ASP A 542 -2.79 17.05 -15.15
CA ASP A 542 -3.22 16.77 -16.51
C ASP A 542 -3.31 18.07 -17.34
N GLY A 543 -2.51 18.13 -18.41
CA GLY A 543 -2.35 19.30 -19.29
C GLY A 543 -3.14 19.20 -20.60
N ARG A 544 -4.08 18.25 -20.75
CA ARG A 544 -4.85 18.09 -22.00
C ARG A 544 -5.86 19.21 -22.23
N CYS A 545 -6.34 19.86 -21.17
CA CYS A 545 -7.24 21.02 -21.24
C CYS A 545 -6.43 22.31 -21.50
N THR A 546 -5.93 22.48 -22.72
CA THR A 546 -5.08 23.62 -23.09
C THR A 546 -5.82 24.98 -22.95
N PRO A 547 -5.10 26.12 -22.91
CA PRO A 547 -5.73 27.44 -22.82
C PRO A 547 -6.76 27.71 -23.93
N GLU A 548 -6.56 27.17 -25.13
CA GLU A 548 -7.51 27.26 -26.24
C GLU A 548 -8.76 26.43 -25.95
N PHE A 549 -8.61 25.20 -25.43
CA PHE A 549 -9.75 24.38 -25.03
C PHE A 549 -10.57 25.04 -23.91
N LEU A 550 -9.90 25.65 -22.91
CA LEU A 550 -10.55 26.36 -21.81
C LEU A 550 -11.32 27.60 -22.28
N GLN A 551 -11.01 28.16 -23.45
CA GLN A 551 -11.81 29.22 -24.09
C GLN A 551 -13.05 28.67 -24.83
N THR A 552 -13.16 27.36 -25.07
CA THR A 552 -14.31 26.72 -25.74
C THR A 552 -15.38 26.18 -24.77
N ILE A 553 -15.20 26.36 -23.46
CA ILE A 553 -16.16 25.94 -22.42
C ILE A 553 -16.76 27.19 -21.77
N PRO A 554 -18.07 27.20 -21.44
CA PRO A 554 -18.73 28.37 -20.91
C PRO A 554 -18.21 28.71 -19.51
N SER A 555 -18.07 30.01 -19.21
CA SER A 555 -17.57 30.49 -17.92
C SER A 555 -18.51 30.07 -16.78
N PRO A 556 -17.98 29.60 -15.64
CA PRO A 556 -18.80 29.20 -14.50
C PRO A 556 -19.40 30.40 -13.76
N ARG A 557 -20.44 30.12 -12.96
CA ARG A 557 -20.82 30.96 -11.80
C ARG A 557 -20.06 30.43 -10.58
N ALA A 558 -18.75 30.71 -10.54
CA ALA A 558 -17.85 30.37 -9.44
C ALA A 558 -16.79 31.45 -9.25
N HIS A 559 -16.22 31.55 -8.06
CA HIS A 559 -15.18 32.53 -7.71
C HIS A 559 -13.75 32.00 -7.89
N LEU A 560 -13.59 30.71 -8.19
CA LEU A 560 -12.32 30.11 -8.61
C LEU A 560 -12.28 29.97 -10.14
N PRO A 561 -11.16 30.30 -10.80
CA PRO A 561 -11.03 30.11 -12.24
C PRO A 561 -10.96 28.62 -12.61
N VAL A 562 -11.50 28.27 -13.78
CA VAL A 562 -11.35 26.93 -14.35
C VAL A 562 -9.95 26.81 -14.97
N ALA A 563 -9.21 25.78 -14.57
CA ALA A 563 -7.86 25.47 -15.06
C ALA A 563 -7.79 24.03 -15.60
N THR A 564 -6.68 23.69 -16.27
CA THR A 564 -6.37 22.29 -16.60
C THR A 564 -6.20 21.46 -15.32
N GLY A 565 -6.52 20.16 -15.39
CA GLY A 565 -6.54 19.27 -14.23
C GLY A 565 -7.78 19.39 -13.31
N ASN A 566 -8.58 20.46 -13.42
CA ASN A 566 -9.86 20.55 -12.71
C ASN A 566 -10.87 19.54 -13.27
N GLY A 567 -11.48 18.73 -12.41
CA GLY A 567 -12.32 17.59 -12.80
C GLY A 567 -13.45 17.89 -13.80
N CYS A 568 -14.12 19.04 -13.71
CA CYS A 568 -15.13 19.40 -14.69
C CYS A 568 -14.55 19.75 -16.07
N ALA A 569 -13.39 20.42 -16.15
CA ALA A 569 -12.71 20.67 -17.41
C ALA A 569 -12.23 19.37 -18.06
N THR A 570 -11.63 18.47 -17.26
CA THR A 570 -11.19 17.14 -17.70
C THR A 570 -12.36 16.30 -18.24
N LEU A 571 -13.49 16.26 -17.54
CA LEU A 571 -14.68 15.53 -18.01
C LEU A 571 -15.31 16.15 -19.27
N LEU A 572 -15.33 17.48 -19.42
CA LEU A 572 -15.73 18.14 -20.68
C LEU A 572 -14.76 17.79 -21.82
N TRP A 573 -13.47 17.73 -21.54
CA TRP A 573 -12.45 17.38 -22.54
C TRP A 573 -12.61 15.93 -23.00
N LEU A 574 -12.81 15.00 -22.07
CA LEU A 574 -13.11 13.59 -22.37
C LEU A 574 -14.40 13.46 -23.18
N ALA A 575 -15.50 14.12 -22.78
CA ALA A 575 -16.77 14.07 -23.51
C ALA A 575 -16.67 14.56 -24.96
N ARG A 576 -15.74 15.50 -25.24
CA ARG A 576 -15.53 16.09 -26.59
C ARG A 576 -14.50 15.34 -27.44
N HIS A 577 -13.50 14.68 -26.85
CA HIS A 577 -12.37 14.09 -27.59
C HIS A 577 -12.23 12.56 -27.46
N MET A 578 -12.70 11.97 -26.36
CA MET A 578 -12.64 10.52 -26.08
C MET A 578 -13.90 10.08 -25.30
N PRO A 579 -15.12 10.24 -25.86
CA PRO A 579 -16.37 9.92 -25.15
C PRO A 579 -16.45 8.46 -24.68
N GLU A 580 -15.76 7.55 -25.37
CA GLU A 580 -15.61 6.15 -24.96
C GLU A 580 -14.90 5.96 -23.61
N ALA A 581 -14.09 6.92 -23.17
CA ALA A 581 -13.47 6.91 -21.84
C ALA A 581 -14.48 7.10 -20.70
N LEU A 582 -15.69 7.58 -21.01
CA LEU A 582 -16.80 7.73 -20.07
C LEU A 582 -17.76 6.53 -20.09
N GLU A 583 -17.64 5.60 -21.05
CA GLU A 583 -18.69 4.63 -21.36
C GLU A 583 -19.02 3.66 -20.22
N GLY A 584 -20.27 3.74 -19.76
CA GLY A 584 -20.84 2.86 -18.74
C GLY A 584 -20.17 2.98 -17.38
N PHE A 585 -19.52 4.11 -17.10
CA PHE A 585 -19.41 4.64 -15.74
C PHE A 585 -20.65 5.50 -15.46
N ASP A 586 -21.00 5.70 -14.19
CA ASP A 586 -22.16 6.52 -13.81
C ASP A 586 -21.90 7.38 -12.57
N ARG A 587 -20.69 7.36 -12.00
CA ARG A 587 -20.25 8.20 -10.88
C ARG A 587 -18.85 8.75 -11.14
N ALA A 588 -18.59 9.96 -10.65
CA ALA A 588 -17.26 10.55 -10.63
C ALA A 588 -16.94 11.12 -9.23
N GLY A 589 -15.67 11.47 -8.99
CA GLY A 589 -15.19 12.11 -7.75
C GLY A 589 -13.67 12.16 -7.71
N THR A 590 -13.07 12.73 -6.67
CA THR A 590 -11.64 12.55 -6.38
C THR A 590 -11.35 11.12 -5.92
N VAL A 591 -10.08 10.72 -5.88
CA VAL A 591 -9.69 9.40 -5.36
C VAL A 591 -10.01 9.21 -3.87
N MET A 592 -10.02 10.30 -3.08
CA MET A 592 -10.47 10.24 -1.68
C MET A 592 -11.99 10.21 -1.52
N ASP A 593 -12.77 10.86 -2.40
CA ASP A 593 -14.24 10.71 -2.42
C ASP A 593 -14.62 9.25 -2.78
N TYR A 594 -13.91 8.63 -3.73
CA TYR A 594 -14.06 7.20 -4.06
C TYR A 594 -13.73 6.29 -2.86
N LEU A 595 -12.65 6.56 -2.11
CA LEU A 595 -12.32 5.81 -0.90
C LEU A 595 -13.43 5.92 0.15
N VAL A 596 -13.95 7.13 0.42
CA VAL A 596 -15.07 7.32 1.36
C VAL A 596 -16.34 6.61 0.89
N ALA A 597 -16.69 6.71 -0.40
CA ALA A 597 -17.83 6.01 -0.98
C ALA A 597 -17.71 4.49 -0.85
N MET A 598 -16.51 3.93 -1.06
CA MET A 598 -16.21 2.51 -0.90
C MET A 598 -16.34 2.03 0.55
N LEU A 599 -15.73 2.73 1.51
CA LEU A 599 -15.78 2.39 2.94
C LEU A 599 -17.20 2.48 3.53
N CYS A 600 -17.97 3.48 3.10
CA CYS A 600 -19.36 3.69 3.52
C CYS A 600 -20.40 2.91 2.68
N GLY A 601 -19.97 2.19 1.64
CA GLY A 601 -20.85 1.41 0.76
C GLY A 601 -21.92 2.26 0.08
N MET A 602 -21.53 3.40 -0.49
CA MET A 602 -22.44 4.40 -1.07
C MET A 602 -22.79 4.10 -2.53
N GLU A 603 -24.05 4.31 -2.91
CA GLU A 603 -24.49 4.24 -4.31
C GLU A 603 -24.42 5.59 -5.04
N LEU A 604 -24.32 6.70 -4.28
CA LEU A 604 -24.08 8.06 -4.74
C LEU A 604 -22.95 8.63 -3.86
N PRO A 605 -21.82 9.07 -4.43
CA PRO A 605 -20.73 9.65 -3.64
C PRO A 605 -21.14 10.96 -2.97
N VAL A 606 -20.43 11.25 -1.89
CA VAL A 606 -20.38 12.59 -1.31
C VAL A 606 -19.00 13.20 -1.52
N MET A 607 -18.96 14.52 -1.60
CA MET A 607 -17.76 15.33 -1.82
C MET A 607 -17.83 16.55 -0.90
N SER A 608 -16.71 17.06 -0.40
CA SER A 608 -16.72 18.29 0.39
C SER A 608 -16.82 19.53 -0.51
N ILE A 609 -17.30 20.66 0.03
CA ILE A 609 -17.22 21.96 -0.67
C ILE A 609 -15.78 22.29 -1.12
N GLN A 610 -14.76 21.81 -0.38
CA GLN A 610 -13.34 21.96 -0.73
C GLN A 610 -13.01 21.29 -2.07
N ASN A 611 -13.38 20.01 -2.21
CA ASN A 611 -13.17 19.23 -3.43
C ASN A 611 -14.06 19.75 -4.57
N ALA A 612 -15.32 20.09 -4.30
CA ALA A 612 -16.27 20.57 -5.31
C ALA A 612 -15.84 21.91 -5.93
N ALA A 613 -15.38 22.86 -5.11
CA ALA A 613 -14.82 24.13 -5.59
C ALA A 613 -13.59 23.92 -6.48
N SER A 614 -12.74 22.92 -6.17
CA SER A 614 -11.54 22.59 -6.97
C SER A 614 -11.84 22.07 -8.38
N TRP A 615 -13.10 21.70 -8.67
CA TRP A 615 -13.55 21.35 -10.03
C TRP A 615 -13.99 22.56 -10.86
N GLY A 616 -14.16 23.75 -10.26
CA GLY A 616 -14.36 25.03 -10.97
C GLY A 616 -15.78 25.37 -11.42
N TYR A 617 -16.74 24.43 -11.39
CA TYR A 617 -18.15 24.66 -11.73
C TYR A 617 -19.10 24.50 -10.52
N PHE A 618 -18.60 24.81 -9.32
CA PHE A 618 -19.37 24.78 -8.08
C PHE A 618 -19.43 26.18 -7.46
N ASP A 619 -20.64 26.68 -7.21
CA ASP A 619 -20.86 27.93 -6.49
C ASP A 619 -20.80 27.67 -4.97
N CYS A 620 -19.76 28.17 -4.31
CA CYS A 620 -19.62 28.09 -2.85
C CYS A 620 -20.65 28.95 -2.09
N GLY A 621 -21.22 29.98 -2.73
CA GLY A 621 -22.26 30.84 -2.18
C GLY A 621 -23.61 30.15 -2.12
N SER A 622 -24.14 29.70 -3.26
CA SER A 622 -25.40 28.94 -3.29
C SER A 622 -25.26 27.48 -2.86
N ARG A 623 -24.02 26.96 -2.75
CA ARG A 623 -23.66 25.56 -2.45
C ARG A 623 -24.15 24.57 -3.51
N LEU A 624 -24.19 24.97 -4.78
CA LEU A 624 -24.70 24.16 -5.89
C LEU A 624 -23.70 24.08 -7.05
N TRP A 625 -23.71 22.92 -7.72
CA TRP A 625 -23.10 22.79 -9.05
C TRP A 625 -23.81 23.72 -10.05
N ASN A 626 -23.06 24.33 -10.97
CA ASN A 626 -23.60 25.12 -12.07
C ASN A 626 -24.23 24.21 -13.15
N ARG A 627 -25.20 23.37 -12.77
CA ARG A 627 -25.69 22.24 -13.57
C ARG A 627 -26.22 22.67 -14.94
N GLU A 628 -26.95 23.78 -15.00
CA GLU A 628 -27.46 24.39 -16.24
C GLU A 628 -26.33 24.67 -17.25
N ILE A 629 -25.26 25.34 -16.81
CA ILE A 629 -24.09 25.70 -17.63
C ILE A 629 -23.31 24.46 -18.08
N LEU A 630 -23.25 23.44 -17.22
CA LEU A 630 -22.61 22.16 -17.53
C LEU A 630 -23.42 21.35 -18.56
N GLU A 631 -24.75 21.29 -18.44
CA GLU A 631 -25.62 20.60 -19.41
C GLU A 631 -25.56 21.26 -20.79
N GLU A 632 -25.57 22.59 -20.87
CA GLU A 632 -25.35 23.34 -22.11
C GLU A 632 -23.97 23.09 -22.73
N ALA A 633 -22.94 22.86 -21.91
CA ALA A 633 -21.58 22.55 -22.36
C ALA A 633 -21.39 21.12 -22.91
N GLY A 634 -22.37 20.23 -22.71
CA GLY A 634 -22.32 18.81 -23.04
C GLY A 634 -21.79 17.91 -21.92
N PHE A 635 -21.83 18.35 -20.65
CA PHE A 635 -21.33 17.58 -19.51
C PHE A 635 -22.32 16.47 -19.08
N PRO A 636 -21.85 15.28 -18.66
CA PRO A 636 -22.70 14.22 -18.11
C PRO A 636 -23.13 14.51 -16.66
N CYS A 637 -24.09 15.43 -16.45
CA CYS A 637 -24.44 15.98 -15.13
C CYS A 637 -25.01 14.99 -14.10
N ASP A 638 -25.21 13.73 -14.46
CA ASP A 638 -25.64 12.66 -13.54
C ASP A 638 -24.47 12.01 -12.77
N VAL A 639 -23.22 12.26 -13.17
CA VAL A 639 -22.03 11.73 -12.46
C VAL A 639 -21.60 12.59 -11.25
N LEU A 640 -22.21 13.77 -11.07
CA LEU A 640 -21.83 14.77 -10.07
C LEU A 640 -22.11 14.29 -8.63
N PRO A 641 -21.13 14.37 -7.71
CA PRO A 641 -21.34 14.05 -6.29
C PRO A 641 -22.35 14.96 -5.58
N ARG A 642 -22.96 14.43 -4.52
CA ARG A 642 -23.70 15.25 -3.54
C ARG A 642 -22.70 15.97 -2.64
N VAL A 643 -22.76 17.30 -2.57
CA VAL A 643 -21.80 18.07 -1.78
C VAL A 643 -22.23 18.17 -0.31
N LEU A 644 -21.26 18.14 0.61
CA LEU A 644 -21.40 18.26 2.06
C LEU A 644 -20.45 19.33 2.64
N ASP A 645 -20.75 19.81 3.84
CA ASP A 645 -19.88 20.76 4.55
C ASP A 645 -18.58 20.09 5.03
N PRO A 646 -17.41 20.78 4.97
CA PRO A 646 -16.16 20.22 5.48
C PRO A 646 -16.24 19.90 6.98
N GLY A 647 -15.96 18.66 7.33
CA GLY A 647 -16.06 18.14 8.70
C GLY A 647 -17.33 17.33 8.99
N GLU A 648 -18.30 17.29 8.07
CA GLU A 648 -19.45 16.40 8.21
C GLU A 648 -19.08 14.91 8.11
N VAL A 649 -19.86 14.06 8.79
CA VAL A 649 -19.75 12.60 8.69
C VAL A 649 -20.44 12.15 7.40
N ALA A 650 -19.67 11.65 6.44
CA ALA A 650 -20.17 11.09 5.20
C ALA A 650 -21.02 9.83 5.43
N GLY A 651 -20.61 8.99 6.38
CA GLY A 651 -21.31 7.77 6.76
C GLY A 651 -20.54 6.95 7.79
N THR A 652 -20.84 5.67 7.89
CA THR A 652 -20.11 4.72 8.74
C THR A 652 -19.47 3.61 7.93
N LEU A 653 -18.29 3.14 8.38
CA LEU A 653 -17.55 2.02 7.81
C LEU A 653 -18.42 0.75 7.86
N ARG A 654 -18.82 0.23 6.69
CA ARG A 654 -19.84 -0.82 6.58
C ARG A 654 -19.36 -2.21 6.95
N GLN A 655 -18.08 -2.50 6.71
CA GLN A 655 -17.45 -3.80 6.88
C GLN A 655 -16.13 -3.62 7.64
N PRO A 656 -15.63 -4.64 8.37
CA PRO A 656 -14.27 -4.60 8.89
C PRO A 656 -13.27 -4.32 7.76
N TRP A 657 -12.29 -3.45 8.00
CA TRP A 657 -11.37 -3.02 6.95
C TRP A 657 -9.93 -2.94 7.46
N CYS A 658 -9.02 -3.76 6.93
CA CYS A 658 -7.61 -3.78 7.36
C CYS A 658 -7.46 -3.81 8.90
N CYS A 659 -8.20 -4.72 9.54
CA CYS A 659 -8.39 -4.86 11.00
C CYS A 659 -9.15 -3.72 11.72
N VAL A 660 -9.44 -2.58 11.09
CA VAL A 660 -10.32 -1.53 11.65
C VAL A 660 -11.73 -2.13 11.83
N PRO A 661 -12.38 -1.96 13.01
CA PRO A 661 -13.73 -2.47 13.24
C PRO A 661 -14.78 -1.74 12.38
N PRO A 662 -15.93 -2.38 12.08
CA PRO A 662 -17.04 -1.72 11.39
C PRO A 662 -17.82 -0.77 12.33
N ARG A 663 -18.73 0.04 11.76
CA ARG A 663 -19.56 1.05 12.45
C ARG A 663 -18.79 2.27 12.97
N ILE A 664 -17.60 2.51 12.43
CA ILE A 664 -16.78 3.69 12.69
C ILE A 664 -17.23 4.85 11.79
N ASP A 665 -17.36 6.06 12.35
CA ASP A 665 -17.73 7.26 11.58
C ASP A 665 -16.60 7.64 10.59
N VAL A 666 -16.96 7.88 9.34
CA VAL A 666 -16.05 8.32 8.27
C VAL A 666 -16.45 9.74 7.86
N GLY A 667 -15.50 10.67 7.91
CA GLY A 667 -15.70 12.04 7.44
C GLY A 667 -15.92 12.13 5.92
N VAL A 668 -16.53 13.21 5.46
CA VAL A 668 -16.41 13.62 4.05
C VAL A 668 -14.93 13.87 3.73
N ALA A 669 -14.50 13.52 2.52
CA ALA A 669 -13.11 13.69 2.12
C ALA A 669 -12.76 15.19 2.00
N LEU A 670 -11.61 15.58 2.56
CA LEU A 670 -11.15 16.95 2.71
C LEU A 670 -10.01 17.26 1.73
N GLY A 671 -9.81 18.53 1.39
CA GLY A 671 -8.68 18.97 0.56
C GLY A 671 -7.34 18.92 1.31
N ASP A 672 -6.29 18.43 0.65
CA ASP A 672 -4.94 18.30 1.22
C ASP A 672 -4.37 19.63 1.72
N LEU A 673 -4.59 20.71 0.96
CA LEU A 673 -4.32 22.09 1.34
C LEU A 673 -4.94 22.44 2.70
N GLN A 674 -6.26 22.30 2.85
CA GLN A 674 -6.97 22.65 4.08
C GLN A 674 -6.53 21.78 5.26
N CYS A 675 -6.29 20.49 5.04
CA CYS A 675 -5.77 19.59 6.07
C CYS A 675 -4.30 19.89 6.45
N SER A 676 -3.45 20.34 5.52
CA SER A 676 -2.05 20.67 5.85
C SER A 676 -1.93 21.90 6.75
N VAL A 677 -2.77 22.93 6.55
CA VAL A 677 -2.70 24.20 7.30
C VAL A 677 -3.49 24.19 8.61
N LEU A 678 -4.56 23.39 8.71
CA LEU A 678 -5.43 23.34 9.90
C LEU A 678 -4.67 23.07 11.23
N PRO A 679 -3.70 22.14 11.30
CA PRO A 679 -2.85 21.95 12.49
C PRO A 679 -2.00 23.15 12.92
N SER A 680 -1.79 24.12 12.03
CA SER A 680 -0.86 25.24 12.20
C SER A 680 -1.56 26.58 12.41
N LEU A 681 -2.81 26.71 11.96
CA LEU A 681 -3.72 27.84 12.23
C LEU A 681 -4.34 27.70 13.63
N VAL A 682 -3.51 27.84 14.67
CA VAL A 682 -3.88 27.65 16.09
C VAL A 682 -4.45 28.93 16.71
N GLN A 683 -4.04 30.10 16.22
CA GLN A 683 -4.42 31.41 16.73
C GLN A 683 -5.02 32.27 15.59
N ARG A 684 -5.83 33.26 15.94
CA ARG A 684 -6.27 34.27 14.97
C ARG A 684 -5.08 35.16 14.60
N GLY A 685 -4.91 35.44 13.30
CA GLY A 685 -3.74 36.12 12.79
C GLY A 685 -2.57 35.18 12.46
N ASP A 686 -2.77 33.87 12.51
CA ASP A 686 -1.82 32.91 11.94
C ASP A 686 -1.90 32.91 10.40
N ALA A 687 -0.75 33.01 9.74
CA ALA A 687 -0.53 32.48 8.40
C ALA A 687 0.36 31.23 8.47
N VAL A 688 0.28 30.37 7.47
CA VAL A 688 1.11 29.15 7.34
C VAL A 688 1.88 29.24 6.04
N LEU A 689 3.20 29.12 6.13
CA LEU A 689 4.11 29.04 4.99
C LEU A 689 4.69 27.63 4.92
N ASN A 690 4.34 26.88 3.87
CA ASN A 690 4.86 25.55 3.59
C ASN A 690 5.78 25.62 2.37
N ILE A 691 7.06 25.24 2.51
CA ILE A 691 7.97 25.09 1.36
C ILE A 691 8.55 23.68 1.36
N GLY A 692 8.03 22.87 0.43
CA GLY A 692 8.52 21.56 0.07
C GLY A 692 9.12 21.61 -1.34
N THR A 693 8.61 20.77 -2.24
CA THR A 693 8.94 20.82 -3.68
C THR A 693 8.52 22.16 -4.29
N SER A 694 7.28 22.59 -4.02
CA SER A 694 6.73 23.91 -4.34
C SER A 694 6.51 24.72 -3.05
N ALA A 695 5.91 25.91 -3.12
CA ALA A 695 5.60 26.73 -1.95
C ALA A 695 4.12 27.13 -1.87
N GLN A 696 3.61 27.24 -0.64
CA GLN A 696 2.25 27.69 -0.35
C GLN A 696 2.27 28.62 0.87
N LEU A 697 1.76 29.84 0.71
CA LEU A 697 1.45 30.75 1.80
C LEU A 697 -0.07 30.88 1.91
N ALA A 698 -0.63 30.57 3.07
CA ALA A 698 -2.09 30.59 3.29
C ALA A 698 -2.48 31.10 4.68
N PHE A 699 -3.59 31.81 4.77
CA PHE A 699 -4.17 32.25 6.06
C PHE A 699 -5.70 32.26 6.03
N GLN A 700 -6.33 32.25 7.20
CA GLN A 700 -7.78 32.18 7.36
C GLN A 700 -8.43 33.56 7.24
N MET A 701 -9.39 33.70 6.32
CA MET A 701 -10.19 34.92 6.17
C MET A 701 -11.18 35.10 7.32
N THR A 702 -11.47 36.35 7.65
CA THR A 702 -12.42 36.73 8.69
C THR A 702 -13.86 36.31 8.34
N GLY A 703 -14.69 36.12 9.38
CA GLY A 703 -16.09 35.71 9.19
C GLY A 703 -16.89 36.79 8.45
N GLY A 704 -17.65 36.40 7.44
CA GLY A 704 -18.38 37.31 6.56
C GLY A 704 -17.61 37.77 5.31
N PHE A 705 -16.35 37.37 5.14
CA PHE A 705 -15.63 37.56 3.88
C PHE A 705 -16.33 36.80 2.73
N LEU A 706 -16.56 37.51 1.62
CA LEU A 706 -16.98 36.94 0.34
C LEU A 706 -15.82 37.08 -0.65
N PRO A 707 -15.46 36.02 -1.40
CA PRO A 707 -14.39 36.09 -2.37
C PRO A 707 -14.76 37.00 -3.56
N PRO A 708 -13.78 37.67 -4.19
CA PRO A 708 -13.99 38.39 -5.44
C PRO A 708 -14.34 37.42 -6.58
N PRO A 709 -14.85 37.92 -7.73
CA PRO A 709 -15.03 37.12 -8.94
C PRO A 709 -13.74 36.43 -9.40
N ALA A 710 -13.88 35.33 -10.15
CA ALA A 710 -12.74 34.56 -10.62
C ALA A 710 -11.81 35.36 -11.55
N ASP A 711 -10.56 35.56 -11.12
CA ASP A 711 -9.48 36.16 -11.89
C ASP A 711 -8.32 35.16 -12.05
N PRO A 712 -8.05 34.65 -13.27
CA PRO A 712 -6.90 33.78 -13.54
C PRO A 712 -5.53 34.46 -13.35
N SER A 713 -5.46 35.79 -13.40
CA SER A 713 -4.22 36.56 -13.23
C SER A 713 -3.91 36.93 -11.78
N SER A 714 -4.85 36.70 -10.85
CA SER A 714 -4.62 36.93 -9.42
C SER A 714 -3.62 35.92 -8.85
N PRO A 715 -2.54 36.36 -8.19
CA PRO A 715 -1.62 35.48 -7.48
C PRO A 715 -2.23 34.84 -6.22
N VAL A 716 -3.31 35.44 -5.68
CA VAL A 716 -4.03 34.96 -4.50
C VAL A 716 -5.38 34.38 -4.91
N GLN A 717 -5.65 33.15 -4.47
CA GLN A 717 -6.92 32.46 -4.68
C GLN A 717 -7.59 32.12 -3.34
N TYR A 718 -8.93 32.09 -3.34
CA TYR A 718 -9.72 31.97 -2.12
C TYR A 718 -10.39 30.59 -2.04
N TYR A 719 -9.75 29.63 -1.37
CA TYR A 719 -10.29 28.27 -1.24
C TYR A 719 -11.24 28.17 -0.04
N PRO A 720 -12.40 27.51 -0.18
CA PRO A 720 -13.32 27.33 0.96
C PRO A 720 -12.66 26.50 2.07
N TYR A 721 -13.05 26.78 3.30
CA TYR A 721 -12.48 26.23 4.53
C TYR A 721 -13.60 25.70 5.45
N PHE A 722 -13.24 25.28 6.67
CA PHE A 722 -14.21 24.84 7.67
C PHE A 722 -15.14 25.99 8.11
N SER A 723 -16.34 25.63 8.57
CA SER A 723 -17.32 26.58 9.16
C SER A 723 -17.73 27.74 8.23
N GLY A 724 -17.71 27.53 6.90
CA GLY A 724 -18.14 28.53 5.91
C GLY A 724 -17.17 29.70 5.67
N GLN A 725 -15.93 29.60 6.17
CA GLN A 725 -14.87 30.58 5.92
C GLN A 725 -14.06 30.22 4.66
N TYR A 726 -13.10 31.08 4.30
CA TYR A 726 -12.15 30.87 3.21
C TYR A 726 -10.71 30.92 3.72
N LEU A 727 -9.79 30.26 3.03
CA LEU A 727 -8.35 30.53 3.06
C LEU A 727 -8.01 31.46 1.90
N ALA A 728 -7.26 32.53 2.16
CA ALA A 728 -6.50 33.21 1.10
C ALA A 728 -5.19 32.44 0.89
N VAL A 729 -4.83 32.18 -0.37
CA VAL A 729 -3.73 31.26 -0.72
C VAL A 729 -2.92 31.78 -1.90
N ALA A 730 -1.61 31.97 -1.69
CA ALA A 730 -0.62 32.10 -2.75
C ALA A 730 0.10 30.74 -2.92
N ALA A 731 -0.18 30.06 -4.04
CA ALA A 731 0.29 28.69 -4.31
C ALA A 731 1.37 28.66 -5.40
N ALA A 732 2.57 29.14 -5.07
CA ALA A 732 3.70 29.20 -5.98
C ALA A 732 4.16 27.80 -6.46
N LEU A 733 4.38 27.65 -7.76
CA LEU A 733 5.05 26.49 -8.34
C LEU A 733 6.53 26.46 -7.93
N THR A 734 7.14 27.63 -7.73
CA THR A 734 8.52 27.80 -7.30
C THR A 734 8.69 27.49 -5.80
N GLY A 735 9.63 26.61 -5.46
CA GLY A 735 9.99 26.24 -4.09
C GLY A 735 11.33 25.52 -4.02
N GLY A 736 11.41 24.43 -3.26
CA GLY A 736 12.60 23.58 -3.19
C GLY A 736 13.00 22.95 -4.53
N ASN A 737 12.09 22.87 -5.50
CA ASN A 737 12.37 22.44 -6.87
C ASN A 737 13.38 23.34 -7.60
N ALA A 738 13.41 24.65 -7.33
CA ALA A 738 14.38 25.57 -7.92
C ALA A 738 15.78 25.33 -7.36
N LEU A 739 15.89 25.11 -6.04
CA LEU A 739 17.14 24.68 -5.39
C LEU A 739 17.61 23.32 -5.90
N ALA A 740 16.71 22.35 -6.06
CA ALA A 740 17.02 21.02 -6.60
C ALA A 740 17.46 21.08 -8.08
N CYS A 741 16.91 22.00 -8.88
CA CYS A 741 17.36 22.25 -10.25
C CYS A 741 18.78 22.81 -10.28
N PHE A 742 19.08 23.78 -9.41
CA PHE A 742 20.43 24.35 -9.26
C PHE A 742 21.46 23.32 -8.81
N VAL A 743 21.11 22.46 -7.84
CA VAL A 743 21.95 21.34 -7.38
C VAL A 743 22.25 20.35 -8.51
N LYS A 744 21.23 19.95 -9.28
CA LYS A 744 21.40 19.04 -10.43
C LYS A 744 22.24 19.65 -11.55
N MET A 745 22.11 20.95 -11.79
CA MET A 745 22.94 21.68 -12.76
C MET A 745 24.42 21.66 -12.34
N ILE A 746 24.73 21.88 -11.06
CA ILE A 746 26.10 21.75 -10.54
C ILE A 746 26.61 20.31 -10.66
N GLN A 747 25.78 19.30 -10.36
CA GLN A 747 26.16 17.90 -10.54
C GLN A 747 26.50 17.57 -12.01
N SER A 748 25.76 18.12 -12.98
CA SER A 748 26.10 18.01 -14.41
C SER A 748 27.46 18.64 -14.69
N TRP A 749 27.68 19.90 -14.29
CA TRP A 749 28.95 20.60 -14.56
C TRP A 749 30.16 19.89 -13.93
N LEU A 750 30.01 19.30 -12.74
CA LEU A 750 31.06 18.47 -12.14
C LEU A 750 31.35 17.23 -13.00
N GLN A 751 30.32 16.54 -13.49
CA GLN A 751 30.46 15.40 -14.40
C GLN A 751 31.11 15.79 -15.74
N ASP A 752 30.70 16.92 -16.34
CA ASP A 752 31.24 17.47 -17.59
C ASP A 752 32.74 17.83 -17.46
N LEU A 753 33.15 18.28 -16.27
CA LEU A 753 34.55 18.56 -15.91
C LEU A 753 35.34 17.31 -15.47
N GLY A 754 34.72 16.11 -15.48
CA GLY A 754 35.35 14.86 -15.06
C GLY A 754 35.57 14.71 -13.55
N ILE A 755 34.92 15.56 -12.74
CA ILE A 755 34.99 15.52 -11.28
C ILE A 755 33.98 14.47 -10.76
N PRO A 756 34.37 13.58 -9.82
CA PRO A 756 33.46 12.57 -9.27
C PRO A 756 32.19 13.18 -8.64
N SER A 757 31.06 12.50 -8.84
CA SER A 757 29.74 12.92 -8.34
C SER A 757 29.73 13.08 -6.81
N ILE A 758 29.43 14.28 -6.33
CA ILE A 758 29.25 14.59 -4.90
C ILE A 758 27.84 14.15 -4.47
N GLN A 759 27.71 13.57 -3.27
CA GLN A 759 26.41 13.22 -2.69
C GLN A 759 25.53 14.47 -2.51
N GLU A 760 24.23 14.35 -2.80
CA GLU A 760 23.32 15.50 -2.86
C GLU A 760 23.22 16.26 -1.53
N ASP A 761 23.07 15.56 -0.40
CA ASP A 761 23.03 16.16 0.95
C ASP A 761 24.29 16.99 1.26
N LEU A 762 25.47 16.45 0.92
CA LEU A 762 26.75 17.13 1.11
C LEU A 762 26.89 18.33 0.16
N LEU A 763 26.31 18.27 -1.04
CA LEU A 763 26.28 19.41 -1.94
C LEU A 763 25.39 20.53 -1.36
N TYR A 764 24.17 20.23 -0.88
CA TYR A 764 23.33 21.22 -0.17
C TYR A 764 24.07 21.83 1.04
N GLU A 765 24.71 21.02 1.89
CA GLU A 765 25.51 21.49 3.03
C GLU A 765 26.57 22.53 2.59
N ARG A 766 27.30 22.25 1.50
CA ARG A 766 28.36 23.13 0.98
C ARG A 766 27.82 24.39 0.34
N LEU A 767 26.69 24.31 -0.38
CA LEU A 767 26.02 25.49 -0.95
C LEU A 767 25.56 26.45 0.15
N LEU A 768 24.87 25.92 1.18
CA LEU A 768 24.37 26.72 2.30
C LEU A 768 25.51 27.30 3.15
N ALA A 769 26.56 26.54 3.42
CA ALA A 769 27.75 27.05 4.11
C ALA A 769 28.46 28.17 3.32
N SER A 770 28.51 28.07 1.98
CA SER A 770 29.07 29.14 1.14
C SER A 770 28.15 30.37 1.05
N ALA A 771 26.83 30.19 1.13
CA ALA A 771 25.87 31.28 1.18
C ALA A 771 25.90 32.02 2.53
N GLN A 772 26.14 31.31 3.64
CA GLN A 772 26.28 31.91 4.98
C GLN A 772 27.50 32.84 5.06
N THR A 773 28.60 32.52 4.38
CA THR A 773 29.79 33.38 4.27
C THR A 773 29.67 34.45 3.18
N SER A 774 28.59 34.44 2.41
CA SER A 774 28.28 35.47 1.41
C SER A 774 27.40 36.56 2.03
N GLY A 775 27.93 37.78 2.11
CA GLY A 775 27.13 38.96 2.38
C GLY A 775 26.19 39.31 1.22
N ASP A 776 25.42 40.39 1.39
CA ASP A 776 24.44 40.83 0.40
C ASP A 776 25.04 41.08 -0.99
N THR A 777 24.20 40.85 -2.00
CA THR A 777 24.59 40.82 -3.41
C THR A 777 23.52 41.51 -4.27
N PRO A 778 23.93 42.29 -5.29
CA PRO A 778 22.98 42.90 -6.23
C PRO A 778 22.41 41.90 -7.24
N LEU A 779 23.04 40.72 -7.36
CA LEU A 779 22.61 39.62 -8.22
C LEU A 779 21.16 39.25 -7.91
N THR A 780 20.29 39.36 -8.91
CA THR A 780 18.85 39.07 -8.75
C THR A 780 18.52 37.80 -9.53
N ILE A 781 17.83 36.86 -8.90
CA ILE A 781 17.40 35.59 -9.51
C ILE A 781 15.89 35.49 -9.36
N VAL A 782 15.16 35.46 -10.48
CA VAL A 782 13.74 35.10 -10.52
C VAL A 782 13.69 33.58 -10.75
N PRO A 783 13.22 32.74 -9.80
CA PRO A 783 13.40 31.29 -9.88
C PRO A 783 12.24 30.53 -10.54
N THR A 784 11.39 31.21 -11.33
CA THR A 784 10.17 30.69 -11.96
C THR A 784 10.46 29.75 -13.16
N ILE A 785 11.25 28.70 -12.92
CA ILE A 785 11.69 27.72 -13.92
C ILE A 785 10.49 27.03 -14.60
N PHE A 786 9.40 26.84 -13.86
CA PHE A 786 8.16 26.19 -14.29
C PHE A 786 7.03 27.17 -14.61
N GLY A 787 7.33 28.48 -14.69
CA GLY A 787 6.32 29.54 -14.61
C GLY A 787 5.65 29.63 -13.25
N GLU A 788 4.57 30.39 -13.17
CA GLU A 788 3.72 30.48 -11.98
C GLU A 788 2.24 30.35 -12.34
N ARG A 789 1.40 29.92 -11.38
CA ARG A 789 -0.02 29.60 -11.65
C ARG A 789 -0.84 30.74 -12.27
N HIS A 790 -0.45 31.98 -11.97
CA HIS A 790 -1.09 33.21 -12.42
C HIS A 790 -0.35 33.88 -13.60
N ILE A 791 0.88 33.45 -13.89
CA ILE A 791 1.69 33.89 -15.05
C ILE A 791 2.44 32.66 -15.61
N PRO A 792 1.74 31.75 -16.31
CA PRO A 792 2.29 30.44 -16.71
C PRO A 792 3.43 30.53 -17.74
N ASP A 793 3.57 31.67 -18.43
CA ASP A 793 4.61 31.91 -19.44
C ASP A 793 5.87 32.58 -18.88
N GLN A 794 5.89 33.00 -17.61
CA GLN A 794 7.10 33.53 -16.99
C GLN A 794 8.19 32.44 -16.94
N ARG A 795 9.45 32.79 -17.15
CA ARG A 795 10.59 31.86 -17.05
C ARG A 795 11.65 32.45 -16.15
N ALA A 796 12.43 31.58 -15.52
CA ALA A 796 13.50 31.99 -14.63
C ALA A 796 14.54 32.88 -15.34
N SER A 797 15.03 33.89 -14.63
CA SER A 797 16.00 34.86 -15.15
C SER A 797 17.01 35.28 -14.10
N VAL A 798 18.22 35.63 -14.55
CA VAL A 798 19.30 36.14 -13.70
C VAL A 798 19.74 37.50 -14.23
N SER A 799 19.79 38.51 -13.37
CA SER A 799 20.16 39.89 -13.71
C SER A 799 21.14 40.50 -12.69
N ASN A 800 21.72 41.65 -13.04
CA ASN A 800 22.79 42.32 -12.27
C ASN A 800 24.05 41.45 -12.07
N VAL A 801 24.43 40.70 -13.10
CA VAL A 801 25.64 39.87 -13.12
C VAL A 801 26.88 40.75 -13.24
N THR A 802 27.79 40.65 -12.26
CA THR A 802 29.13 41.26 -12.32
C THR A 802 30.23 40.22 -12.07
N ILE A 803 31.45 40.53 -12.52
CA ILE A 803 32.60 39.61 -12.48
C ILE A 803 33.00 39.15 -11.07
N ASP A 804 32.64 39.92 -10.04
CA ASP A 804 32.92 39.69 -8.63
C ASP A 804 31.74 39.12 -7.82
N ARG A 805 30.58 38.87 -8.44
CA ARG A 805 29.33 38.45 -7.76
C ARG A 805 28.74 37.10 -8.18
N LEU A 806 29.44 36.34 -9.04
CA LEU A 806 29.05 34.99 -9.48
C LEU A 806 29.59 33.85 -8.60
N SER A 807 29.96 34.11 -7.34
CA SER A 807 30.39 33.00 -6.46
C SER A 807 29.22 32.07 -6.13
N VAL A 808 29.52 30.79 -5.92
CA VAL A 808 28.52 29.74 -5.61
C VAL A 808 27.63 30.13 -4.41
N GLY A 809 28.21 30.76 -3.38
CA GLY A 809 27.48 31.27 -2.22
C GLY A 809 26.53 32.42 -2.56
N GLN A 810 26.97 33.40 -3.35
CA GLN A 810 26.13 34.53 -3.78
C GLN A 810 24.99 34.07 -4.69
N VAL A 811 25.25 33.15 -5.62
CA VAL A 811 24.18 32.54 -6.46
C VAL A 811 23.18 31.77 -5.59
N THR A 812 23.66 30.99 -4.62
CA THR A 812 22.80 30.25 -3.67
C THR A 812 21.95 31.19 -2.80
N ARG A 813 22.54 32.27 -2.28
CA ARG A 813 21.82 33.28 -1.47
C ARG A 813 20.79 34.03 -2.32
N SER A 814 21.16 34.45 -3.53
CA SER A 814 20.25 35.11 -4.49
C SER A 814 19.09 34.21 -4.91
N LEU A 815 19.32 32.89 -5.01
CA LEU A 815 18.28 31.90 -5.31
C LEU A 815 17.32 31.71 -4.12
N CYS A 816 17.83 31.67 -2.89
CA CYS A 816 16.98 31.65 -1.69
C CYS A 816 16.14 32.95 -1.58
N LYS A 817 16.78 34.11 -1.80
CA LYS A 817 16.09 35.41 -1.86
C LYS A 817 15.03 35.43 -2.95
N GLY A 818 15.33 34.93 -4.15
CA GLY A 818 14.38 34.86 -5.26
C GLY A 818 13.13 34.03 -4.96
N ILE A 819 13.24 32.98 -4.14
CA ILE A 819 12.09 32.19 -3.68
C ILE A 819 11.23 33.01 -2.69
N ALA A 820 11.87 33.75 -1.78
CA ALA A 820 11.18 34.67 -0.86
C ALA A 820 10.51 35.85 -1.60
N ASP A 821 11.23 36.48 -2.54
CA ASP A 821 10.75 37.57 -3.39
C ASP A 821 9.54 37.16 -4.24
N ASN A 822 9.55 35.94 -4.79
CA ASN A 822 8.44 35.39 -5.57
C ASN A 822 7.17 35.25 -4.72
N LEU A 823 7.30 34.70 -3.51
CA LEU A 823 6.19 34.60 -2.54
C LEU A 823 5.69 35.97 -2.08
N HIS A 824 6.60 36.90 -1.78
CA HIS A 824 6.24 38.25 -1.36
C HIS A 824 5.58 39.05 -2.50
N THR A 825 5.97 38.81 -3.75
CA THR A 825 5.32 39.40 -4.93
C THR A 825 3.89 38.85 -5.10
N MET A 826 3.68 37.56 -4.81
CA MET A 826 2.34 36.95 -4.86
C MET A 826 1.43 37.37 -3.71
N MET A 827 1.98 37.57 -2.51
CA MET A 827 1.23 37.93 -1.30
C MET A 827 2.12 38.81 -0.39
N PRO A 828 2.09 40.15 -0.55
CA PRO A 828 2.94 41.08 0.20
C PRO A 828 2.63 41.11 1.70
N ARG A 829 3.61 41.53 2.52
CA ARG A 829 3.43 41.74 3.96
C ARG A 829 2.36 42.78 4.28
N GLU A 830 2.17 43.78 3.42
CA GLU A 830 1.12 44.80 3.55
C GLU A 830 -0.26 44.12 3.51
N PHE A 831 -0.52 43.28 2.52
CA PHE A 831 -1.78 42.52 2.40
C PHE A 831 -2.00 41.56 3.58
N LEU A 832 -0.94 40.89 4.06
CA LEU A 832 -1.02 40.04 5.25
C LEU A 832 -1.42 40.84 6.50
N THR A 833 -0.77 41.97 6.74
CA THR A 833 -1.00 42.80 7.95
C THR A 833 -2.34 43.55 7.89
N GLU A 834 -2.79 44.00 6.72
CA GLU A 834 -4.14 44.51 6.49
C GLU A 834 -5.22 43.44 6.79
N CYS A 835 -4.96 42.19 6.43
CA CYS A 835 -5.83 41.06 6.79
C CYS A 835 -5.70 40.61 8.27
N GLY A 836 -4.86 41.27 9.08
CA GLY A 836 -4.70 41.00 10.50
C GLY A 836 -3.78 39.81 10.83
N VAL A 837 -2.90 39.39 9.91
CA VAL A 837 -1.85 38.40 10.18
C VAL A 837 -0.79 39.00 11.11
N GLN A 838 -0.42 38.26 12.16
CA GLN A 838 0.51 38.66 13.22
C GLN A 838 1.74 37.75 13.31
N ARG A 839 1.69 36.54 12.75
CA ARG A 839 2.82 35.61 12.67
C ARG A 839 2.69 34.63 11.51
N ILE A 840 3.82 34.14 11.01
CA ILE A 840 3.88 33.13 9.94
C ILE A 840 4.47 31.83 10.50
N VAL A 841 3.70 30.74 10.45
CA VAL A 841 4.13 29.40 10.89
C VAL A 841 4.85 28.70 9.73
N GLY A 842 6.16 28.55 9.85
CA GLY A 842 7.03 27.97 8.82
C GLY A 842 7.11 26.45 8.90
N THR A 843 6.77 25.79 7.79
CA THR A 843 6.69 24.34 7.62
C THR A 843 7.33 23.89 6.29
N GLY A 844 7.42 22.58 6.06
CA GLY A 844 7.98 22.01 4.84
C GLY A 844 9.50 21.74 4.91
N SER A 845 9.96 20.75 4.14
CA SER A 845 11.32 20.22 4.22
C SER A 845 12.40 21.12 3.63
N ALA A 846 12.06 21.96 2.65
CA ALA A 846 13.01 22.90 2.03
C ALA A 846 13.20 24.14 2.92
N LEU A 847 12.14 24.63 3.59
CA LEU A 847 12.25 25.73 4.55
C LEU A 847 12.97 25.28 5.83
N THR A 848 12.49 24.24 6.50
CA THR A 848 12.98 23.84 7.84
C THR A 848 14.44 23.38 7.88
N ARG A 849 15.06 23.09 6.72
CA ARG A 849 16.46 22.69 6.58
C ARG A 849 17.40 23.77 6.03
N ASN A 850 16.86 24.92 5.60
CA ASN A 850 17.63 25.96 4.90
C ASN A 850 17.60 27.28 5.69
N GLY A 851 18.64 27.52 6.50
CA GLY A 851 18.78 28.76 7.28
C GLY A 851 18.87 30.03 6.43
N ILE A 852 19.42 29.94 5.20
CA ILE A 852 19.51 31.09 4.29
C ILE A 852 18.13 31.48 3.76
N LEU A 853 17.27 30.50 3.47
CA LEU A 853 15.88 30.76 3.08
C LEU A 853 15.07 31.31 4.26
N GLN A 854 15.37 30.90 5.50
CA GLN A 854 14.78 31.48 6.72
C GLN A 854 15.18 32.96 6.87
N GLU A 855 16.47 33.29 6.77
CA GLU A 855 16.99 34.67 6.79
C GLU A 855 16.32 35.57 5.74
N GLU A 856 16.23 35.14 4.48
CA GLU A 856 15.66 35.96 3.41
C GLU A 856 14.12 36.08 3.50
N LEU A 857 13.42 35.09 4.09
CA LEU A 857 11.97 35.18 4.34
C LEU A 857 11.65 36.10 5.53
N GLU A 858 12.41 36.03 6.61
CA GLU A 858 12.30 36.95 7.76
C GLU A 858 12.53 38.40 7.29
N ARG A 859 13.57 38.61 6.49
CA ARG A 859 13.87 39.88 5.82
C ARG A 859 12.78 40.36 4.87
N ALA A 860 12.16 39.47 4.09
CA ALA A 860 11.14 39.83 3.11
C ALA A 860 9.81 40.21 3.77
N TYR A 861 9.40 39.49 4.81
CA TYR A 861 8.08 39.68 5.43
C TYR A 861 8.05 40.65 6.61
N ASP A 862 9.12 40.79 7.39
CA ASP A 862 9.14 41.65 8.60
C ASP A 862 8.00 41.34 9.61
N ILE A 863 7.54 40.08 9.59
CA ILE A 863 6.51 39.50 10.46
C ILE A 863 7.18 38.35 11.24
N PRO A 864 6.83 38.10 12.52
CA PRO A 864 7.39 36.98 13.28
C PRO A 864 7.19 35.61 12.60
N LEU A 865 8.28 35.02 12.08
CA LEU A 865 8.31 33.64 11.58
C LEU A 865 8.57 32.65 12.72
N VAL A 866 7.84 31.54 12.74
CA VAL A 866 7.95 30.47 13.76
C VAL A 866 8.04 29.11 13.09
N TYR A 867 9.23 28.50 13.09
CA TYR A 867 9.47 27.19 12.45
C TYR A 867 9.13 26.02 13.37
N THR A 868 8.16 25.20 12.97
CA THR A 868 7.73 24.03 13.75
C THR A 868 8.52 22.77 13.37
N LYS A 869 9.14 22.11 14.35
CA LYS A 869 9.89 20.85 14.15
C LYS A 869 9.03 19.58 14.23
N THR A 870 7.73 19.73 14.50
CA THR A 870 6.74 18.65 14.69
C THR A 870 5.68 18.66 13.57
N THR A 871 4.68 17.77 13.64
CA THR A 871 3.70 17.39 12.59
C THR A 871 2.76 18.49 12.06
N CYS A 872 3.04 19.75 12.32
CA CYS A 872 2.44 20.89 11.62
C CYS A 872 2.76 20.82 10.11
N GLY A 873 1.74 20.89 9.25
CA GLY A 873 1.87 20.63 7.81
C GLY A 873 1.56 19.20 7.35
N ASP A 874 1.26 18.26 8.27
CA ASP A 874 0.94 16.88 7.93
C ASP A 874 -0.56 16.71 7.60
N ALA A 875 -0.91 16.60 6.31
CA ALA A 875 -2.29 16.48 5.87
C ALA A 875 -3.01 15.23 6.44
N ALA A 876 -2.32 14.09 6.61
CA ALA A 876 -2.89 12.90 7.23
C ALA A 876 -3.30 13.16 8.69
N TYR A 877 -2.44 13.84 9.45
CA TYR A 877 -2.77 14.31 10.80
C TYR A 877 -3.91 15.33 10.79
N GLY A 878 -3.88 16.28 9.86
CA GLY A 878 -4.93 17.31 9.69
C GLY A 878 -6.31 16.73 9.40
N ALA A 879 -6.41 15.65 8.62
CA ALA A 879 -7.68 14.97 8.37
C ALA A 879 -8.25 14.31 9.65
N ALA A 880 -7.39 13.74 10.49
CA ALA A 880 -7.80 13.24 11.81
C ALA A 880 -8.16 14.37 12.79
N PHE A 881 -7.40 15.47 12.76
CA PHE A 881 -7.60 16.63 13.63
C PHE A 881 -8.90 17.38 13.30
N ALA A 882 -9.27 17.49 12.01
CA ALA A 882 -10.59 18.00 11.60
C ALA A 882 -11.75 17.19 12.24
N MET A 883 -11.65 15.86 12.23
CA MET A 883 -12.64 14.97 12.86
C MET A 883 -12.65 15.08 14.39
N LEU A 884 -11.57 15.58 15.03
CA LEU A 884 -11.50 15.86 16.46
C LEU A 884 -12.18 17.19 16.81
N LEU A 885 -11.92 18.24 16.04
CA LEU A 885 -12.52 19.57 16.25
C LEU A 885 -14.05 19.54 16.08
N GLU A 886 -14.58 18.80 15.10
CA GLU A 886 -16.02 18.64 14.91
C GLU A 886 -16.70 17.79 15.99
N MET A 887 -15.94 17.01 16.79
CA MET A 887 -16.47 16.45 18.04
C MET A 887 -16.57 17.48 19.15
N GLN A 888 -15.58 18.38 19.27
CA GLN A 888 -15.53 19.38 20.34
C GLN A 888 -16.58 20.49 20.19
N LYS A 889 -17.24 20.57 19.02
CA LYS A 889 -18.39 21.46 18.75
C LYS A 889 -19.76 20.86 19.09
N ARG A 890 -19.84 19.60 19.53
CA ARG A 890 -21.10 18.83 19.69
C ARG A 890 -21.31 18.33 21.11
#